data_AF-A0A358WE87-F1
#
_entry.id   AF-A0A358WE87-F1
#
_cell.length_a   1.000
_cell.length_b   1.000
_cell.length_c   1.000
_cell.angle_alpha   90.00
_cell.angle_beta   90.00
_cell.angle_gamma   90.00
#
_symmetry.space_group_name_H-M   'P 1'
#
loop_
_entity.id
_entity.type
_entity.pdbx_description
1 polymer ?
#
loop_
_entity_poly.entity_id
_entity_poly.type
_entity_poly.pdbx_seq_one_letter_code
_entity_poly.pdbx_strand_id
1 'polypeptide(L)'
;MAINVPKEYEVPLYLFHQGKNAEAYKLFGSHFTEKNGVSGVVFRVWAPKAVDVCVVGDFNHWNREENYMNKISDGGIWELFIPGLKKFDNYKYSIKTARGQIKLKADPYGYHMETRPNTATKVYDISGYKWKDTKWMNDKKTKDVYRSPMNIYEVHLNSWFTKTDEEELFSYMQLAEKLVPYVKEMGYTHIEMMPIAEFPFDGSWGYQQIGYYAPTSRFGTPSDFMEFVDYCHTHGVGVILDWVPAHFPKDAAGLYEFDGDYCYEYSDPNKREHYNWGTRVFDWGKPEVQSFLISNANYWLSEYHIDGLRVDAVASMLYLDYDRQGGAWTPNKNGGNENLEAVDFLQNLNSCLFSHHPGLLMIAEESTAWPMVTKPVDIGGLGFNFKWNMGWMNDMLAYMSMSPEYRQYNHDKLTFSFYYAFSENYILPISHDEVVYGKCSMLDKMSGPREKRFASLRTFLAYMTAHPGKKLMFMGQEFAQFKEWNYKTGLDWDILKFPEHAQYQAFVKAMNKFYLDNKSLWEIDYDWSGFSWISNDDNKNSVIVFRRIASNGDELIAVCNFLPNEHEQYSFGVPYYADYKEVFTTDDKKFGGDSDGNASYTAKCEGMHGLEYSITMKIPAMSAVFLKPVNKRSPESDKPKPETAEKPAKNAEEKPVKKAETQTRKTAEKTVAKPGASAKKPAAKKTNTANRKKKRNR
;
A
#
# COMPACT_ATOMS: atom_id res chain seq x y z
N MET A 1 10.76 4.07 49.41
CA MET A 1 12.07 4.59 48.99
C MET A 1 11.99 4.70 47.48
N ALA A 2 12.26 5.86 46.89
CA ALA A 2 12.32 5.97 45.43
C ALA A 2 13.43 5.01 44.94
N ILE A 3 13.09 4.10 44.03
CA ILE A 3 14.09 3.19 43.46
C ILE A 3 15.08 4.04 42.67
N ASN A 4 16.37 3.98 43.05
CA ASN A 4 17.40 4.75 42.36
C ASN A 4 17.69 4.09 41.01
N VAL A 5 17.23 4.73 39.93
CA VAL A 5 17.43 4.27 38.55
C VAL A 5 18.89 4.53 38.16
N PRO A 6 19.62 3.54 37.61
CA PRO A 6 20.95 3.77 37.03
C PRO A 6 20.92 4.93 36.03
N LYS A 7 21.92 5.80 36.06
CA LYS A 7 21.92 7.06 35.28
C LYS A 7 21.81 6.79 33.76
N GLU A 8 22.39 5.69 33.30
CA GLU A 8 22.31 5.21 31.93
C GLU A 8 20.88 4.85 31.48
N TYR A 9 19.99 4.52 32.41
CA TYR A 9 18.60 4.16 32.13
C TYR A 9 17.62 5.33 32.31
N GLU A 10 18.06 6.44 32.91
CA GLU A 10 17.18 7.57 33.25
C GLU A 10 16.43 8.11 32.02
N VAL A 11 17.14 8.41 30.93
CA VAL A 11 16.53 8.94 29.70
C VAL A 11 15.69 7.87 28.96
N PRO A 12 16.20 6.65 28.70
CA PRO A 12 15.40 5.60 28.06
C PRO A 12 14.09 5.28 28.81
N LEU A 13 14.13 5.22 30.14
CA LEU A 13 12.95 4.95 30.97
C LEU A 13 12.01 6.13 31.05
N TYR A 14 12.54 7.34 31.16
CA TYR A 14 11.72 8.55 31.06
C TYR A 14 10.94 8.58 29.74
N LEU A 15 11.60 8.34 28.60
CA LEU A 15 10.95 8.30 27.29
C LEU A 15 9.94 7.15 27.18
N PHE A 16 10.24 5.99 27.77
CA PHE A 16 9.35 4.83 27.77
C PHE A 16 8.02 5.14 28.46
N HIS A 17 8.08 5.71 29.66
CA HIS A 17 6.91 6.13 30.43
C HIS A 17 6.21 7.38 29.84
N GLN A 18 6.80 8.05 28.86
CA GLN A 18 6.20 9.16 28.10
C GLN A 18 5.60 8.72 26.76
N GLY A 19 5.73 7.44 26.36
CA GLY A 19 5.21 6.95 25.08
C GLY A 19 6.03 7.39 23.88
N LYS A 20 7.29 7.78 24.10
CA LYS A 20 8.16 8.40 23.09
C LYS A 20 9.45 7.64 22.84
N ASN A 21 9.60 6.45 23.43
CA ASN A 21 10.81 5.66 23.21
C ASN A 21 10.65 4.77 21.97
N ALA A 22 11.16 5.25 20.83
CA ALA A 22 11.19 4.51 19.57
C ALA A 22 12.30 3.44 19.50
N GLU A 23 13.11 3.31 20.54
CA GLU A 23 14.22 2.35 20.62
C GLU A 23 14.14 1.53 21.92
N ALA A 24 12.93 1.32 22.45
CA ALA A 24 12.73 0.58 23.70
C ALA A 24 13.33 -0.83 23.62
N TYR A 25 13.39 -1.44 22.43
CA TYR A 25 14.04 -2.73 22.18
C TYR A 25 15.54 -2.77 22.49
N LYS A 26 16.23 -1.63 22.53
CA LYS A 26 17.65 -1.57 22.94
C LYS A 26 17.83 -1.70 24.45
N LEU A 27 16.77 -1.44 25.22
CA LEU A 27 16.77 -1.56 26.67
C LEU A 27 16.13 -2.87 27.14
N PHE A 28 14.92 -3.15 26.68
CA PHE A 28 14.14 -4.33 27.05
C PHE A 28 14.55 -5.57 26.26
N GLY A 29 14.21 -6.75 26.78
CA GLY A 29 14.58 -8.01 26.18
C GLY A 29 15.81 -8.64 26.82
N SER A 30 16.44 -9.55 26.09
CA SER A 30 17.70 -10.23 26.47
C SER A 30 18.87 -9.71 25.64
N HIS A 31 19.89 -9.15 26.30
CA HIS A 31 21.06 -8.56 25.63
C HIS A 31 22.35 -9.16 26.16
N PHE A 32 23.26 -9.57 25.27
CA PHE A 32 24.61 -9.95 25.67
C PHE A 32 25.35 -8.73 26.23
N THR A 33 26.00 -8.90 27.37
CA THR A 33 26.77 -7.84 28.02
C THR A 33 27.86 -8.42 28.92
N GLU A 34 28.74 -7.56 29.41
CA GLU A 34 29.77 -7.89 30.38
C GLU A 34 29.55 -7.10 31.66
N LYS A 35 29.51 -7.79 32.80
CA LYS A 35 29.39 -7.17 34.13
C LYS A 35 30.53 -7.65 35.02
N ASN A 36 31.35 -6.70 35.50
CA ASN A 36 32.53 -6.99 36.33
C ASN A 36 33.50 -8.02 35.71
N GLY A 37 33.73 -7.94 34.39
CA GLY A 37 34.62 -8.86 33.68
C GLY A 37 34.02 -10.24 33.37
N VAL A 38 32.73 -10.45 33.64
CA VAL A 38 32.02 -11.71 33.36
C VAL A 38 31.02 -11.49 32.23
N SER A 39 31.16 -12.25 31.15
CA SER A 39 30.20 -12.25 30.04
C SER A 39 28.91 -12.99 30.42
N GLY A 40 27.78 -12.47 29.99
CA GLY A 40 26.47 -13.06 30.22
C GLY A 40 25.39 -12.30 29.49
N VAL A 41 24.16 -12.46 29.95
CA VAL A 41 22.98 -11.82 29.36
C VAL A 41 22.25 -11.04 30.42
N VAL A 42 21.89 -9.80 30.10
CA VAL A 42 20.98 -8.99 30.91
C VAL A 42 19.58 -9.09 30.34
N PHE A 43 18.61 -9.40 31.21
CA PHE A 43 17.19 -9.51 30.91
C PHE A 43 16.47 -8.31 31.50
N ARG A 44 15.59 -7.67 30.72
CA ARG A 44 14.75 -6.56 31.19
C ARG A 44 13.33 -6.67 30.68
N VAL A 45 12.35 -6.59 31.58
CA VAL A 45 10.93 -6.72 31.25
C VAL A 45 10.06 -5.74 32.03
N TRP A 46 9.05 -5.19 31.36
CA TRP A 46 8.00 -4.37 31.98
C TRP A 46 6.84 -5.27 32.46
N ALA A 47 6.62 -5.29 33.77
CA ALA A 47 5.57 -6.07 34.43
C ALA A 47 5.16 -5.36 35.74
N PRO A 48 4.44 -4.23 35.65
CA PRO A 48 4.24 -3.31 36.78
C PRO A 48 3.38 -3.86 37.92
N LYS A 49 2.49 -4.82 37.65
CA LYS A 49 1.62 -5.43 38.65
C LYS A 49 2.14 -6.78 39.16
N ALA A 50 3.30 -7.24 38.68
CA ALA A 50 3.91 -8.46 39.15
C ALA A 50 4.36 -8.35 40.63
N VAL A 51 4.22 -9.44 41.37
CA VAL A 51 4.72 -9.59 42.75
C VAL A 51 6.20 -9.94 42.72
N ASP A 52 6.57 -10.93 41.93
CA ASP A 52 7.95 -11.30 41.61
C ASP A 52 8.04 -11.79 40.16
N VAL A 53 9.23 -11.63 39.58
CA VAL A 53 9.56 -12.10 38.24
C VAL A 53 10.87 -12.88 38.32
N CYS A 54 10.92 -14.04 37.66
CA CYS A 54 12.13 -14.85 37.52
C CYS A 54 12.41 -15.14 36.04
N VAL A 55 13.67 -15.34 35.70
CA VAL A 55 14.03 -15.90 34.38
C VAL A 55 14.16 -17.42 34.54
N VAL A 56 13.42 -18.19 33.74
CA VAL A 56 13.47 -19.65 33.73
C VAL A 56 13.86 -20.14 32.35
N GLY A 57 14.66 -21.19 32.26
CA GLY A 57 15.15 -21.71 30.99
C GLY A 57 15.93 -23.00 31.16
N ASP A 58 16.54 -23.47 30.08
CA ASP A 58 17.27 -24.74 30.09
C ASP A 58 18.44 -24.73 31.10
N PHE A 59 19.09 -23.58 31.26
CA PHE A 59 20.24 -23.35 32.14
C PHE A 59 19.94 -23.45 33.64
N ASN A 60 18.66 -23.40 34.04
CA ASN A 60 18.22 -23.58 35.43
C ASN A 60 17.12 -24.64 35.56
N HIS A 61 17.00 -25.55 34.58
CA HIS A 61 15.98 -26.60 34.55
C HIS A 61 14.55 -26.08 34.71
N TRP A 62 14.28 -24.88 34.20
CA TRP A 62 12.99 -24.20 34.31
C TRP A 62 12.55 -23.93 35.77
N ASN A 63 13.51 -23.85 36.70
CA ASN A 63 13.27 -23.66 38.14
C ASN A 63 13.11 -22.17 38.51
N ARG A 64 11.92 -21.77 38.96
CA ARG A 64 11.64 -20.38 39.36
C ARG A 64 12.35 -19.94 40.65
N GLU A 65 12.93 -20.86 41.42
CA GLU A 65 13.53 -20.54 42.72
C GLU A 65 14.96 -19.98 42.62
N GLU A 66 15.58 -19.96 41.44
CA GLU A 66 17.01 -19.64 41.29
C GLU A 66 17.27 -18.21 40.80
N ASN A 67 16.56 -17.76 39.76
CA ASN A 67 16.90 -16.53 39.02
C ASN A 67 15.85 -15.43 39.17
N TYR A 68 15.65 -14.93 40.41
CA TYR A 68 14.76 -13.79 40.69
C TYR A 68 15.32 -12.47 40.12
N MET A 69 14.46 -11.67 39.50
CA MET A 69 14.78 -10.35 38.97
C MET A 69 14.60 -9.26 40.03
N ASN A 70 15.35 -8.16 39.90
CA ASN A 70 15.25 -7.00 40.78
C ASN A 70 14.43 -5.89 40.12
N LYS A 71 13.60 -5.17 40.89
CA LYS A 71 12.96 -3.94 40.40
C LYS A 71 14.02 -2.83 40.27
N ILE A 72 14.10 -2.23 39.09
CA ILE A 72 15.06 -1.15 38.79
C ILE A 72 14.39 0.22 38.58
N SER A 73 13.05 0.27 38.58
CA SER A 73 12.29 1.52 38.58
C SER A 73 10.96 1.35 39.32
N ASP A 74 10.41 2.48 39.82
CA ASP A 74 9.06 2.53 40.37
C ASP A 74 7.97 2.33 39.29
N GLY A 75 8.36 2.41 38.02
CA GLY A 75 7.51 2.17 36.84
C GLY A 75 7.31 0.70 36.48
N GLY A 76 7.76 -0.24 37.31
CA GLY A 76 7.42 -1.65 37.15
C GLY A 76 8.36 -2.45 36.24
N ILE A 77 9.64 -2.09 36.22
CA ILE A 77 10.64 -2.70 35.36
C ILE A 77 11.56 -3.58 36.18
N TRP A 78 11.79 -4.79 35.66
CA TRP A 78 12.57 -5.84 36.29
C TRP A 78 13.85 -6.11 35.51
N GLU A 79 14.97 -6.31 36.21
CA GLU A 79 16.27 -6.63 35.60
C GLU A 79 16.95 -7.81 36.30
N LEU A 80 17.62 -8.65 35.51
CA LEU A 80 18.57 -9.65 36.01
C LEU A 80 19.72 -9.85 35.03
N PHE A 81 20.94 -9.98 35.54
CA PHE A 81 22.09 -10.44 34.77
C PHE A 81 22.39 -11.90 35.11
N ILE A 82 22.51 -12.76 34.10
CA ILE A 82 22.86 -14.18 34.26
C ILE A 82 24.18 -14.46 33.52
N PRO A 83 25.24 -14.89 34.23
CA PRO A 83 26.53 -15.17 33.61
C PRO A 83 26.51 -16.46 32.78
N GLY A 84 27.36 -16.53 31.76
CA GLY A 84 27.64 -17.78 31.03
C GLY A 84 26.55 -18.29 30.07
N LEU A 85 25.45 -17.54 29.90
CA LEU A 85 24.44 -17.85 28.89
C LEU A 85 24.97 -17.68 27.47
N LYS A 86 24.45 -18.49 26.55
CA LYS A 86 24.88 -18.61 25.17
C LYS A 86 23.76 -18.26 24.22
N LYS A 87 24.14 -17.93 22.98
CA LYS A 87 23.20 -17.76 21.87
C LYS A 87 22.41 -19.07 21.72
N PHE A 88 21.09 -18.95 21.56
CA PHE A 88 20.09 -20.00 21.49
C PHE A 88 19.65 -20.65 22.81
N ASP A 89 20.17 -20.23 23.97
CA ASP A 89 19.59 -20.69 25.24
C ASP A 89 18.12 -20.27 25.33
N ASN A 90 17.23 -21.23 25.61
CA ASN A 90 15.80 -20.96 25.73
C ASN A 90 15.48 -20.37 27.11
N TYR A 91 14.58 -19.40 27.14
CA TYR A 91 14.07 -18.83 28.37
C TYR A 91 12.64 -18.31 28.25
N LYS A 92 12.02 -18.12 29.42
CA LYS A 92 10.76 -17.40 29.64
C LYS A 92 10.85 -16.58 30.92
N TYR A 93 9.95 -15.61 31.06
CA TYR A 93 9.68 -14.98 32.36
C TYR A 93 8.66 -15.80 33.13
N SER A 94 9.00 -16.19 34.35
CA SER A 94 8.05 -16.73 35.34
C SER A 94 7.55 -15.56 36.19
N ILE A 95 6.27 -15.20 36.02
CA ILE A 95 5.66 -14.04 36.66
C ILE A 95 4.67 -14.51 37.72
N LYS A 96 4.88 -14.10 38.97
CA LYS A 96 3.90 -14.26 40.04
C LYS A 96 2.95 -13.06 40.06
N THR A 97 1.67 -13.31 39.84
CA THR A 97 0.64 -12.27 39.83
C THR A 97 0.24 -11.87 41.25
N ALA A 98 -0.43 -10.73 41.40
CA ALA A 98 -1.01 -10.29 42.67
C ALA A 98 -2.02 -11.31 43.27
N ARG A 99 -2.61 -12.17 42.43
CA ARG A 99 -3.51 -13.26 42.85
C ARG A 99 -2.77 -14.55 43.21
N GLY A 100 -1.44 -14.55 43.20
CA GLY A 100 -0.60 -15.70 43.53
C GLY A 100 -0.46 -16.74 42.41
N GLN A 101 -0.99 -16.47 41.22
CA GLN A 101 -0.83 -17.36 40.06
C GLN A 101 0.57 -17.20 39.47
N ILE A 102 1.13 -18.30 38.96
CA ILE A 102 2.39 -18.27 38.18
C ILE A 102 2.04 -18.34 36.69
N LYS A 103 2.53 -17.38 35.91
CA LYS A 103 2.42 -17.34 34.46
C LYS A 103 3.80 -17.49 33.83
N LEU A 104 3.93 -18.32 32.80
CA LEU A 104 5.15 -18.40 31.98
C LEU A 104 4.93 -17.61 30.70
N LYS A 105 5.76 -16.58 30.49
CA LYS A 105 5.64 -15.62 29.39
C LYS A 105 6.87 -15.65 28.50
N ALA A 106 6.65 -15.66 27.19
CA ALA A 106 7.70 -15.31 26.24
C ALA A 106 8.10 -13.84 26.46
N ASP A 107 9.33 -13.50 26.08
CA ASP A 107 9.80 -12.12 26.16
C ASP A 107 9.09 -11.26 25.10
N PRO A 108 8.36 -10.19 25.50
CA PRO A 108 7.74 -9.26 24.55
C PRO A 108 8.72 -8.63 23.56
N TYR A 109 10.00 -8.49 23.95
CA TYR A 109 11.10 -7.89 23.18
C TYR A 109 12.13 -8.94 22.73
N GLY A 110 11.79 -10.23 22.78
CA GLY A 110 12.67 -11.30 22.34
C GLY A 110 12.96 -11.25 20.83
N TYR A 111 14.23 -11.37 20.44
CA TYR A 111 14.64 -11.32 19.04
C TYR A 111 14.51 -12.65 18.29
N HIS A 112 14.35 -13.76 19.01
CA HIS A 112 14.16 -15.07 18.41
C HIS A 112 13.34 -15.97 19.33
N MET A 113 12.65 -16.96 18.77
CA MET A 113 11.80 -17.88 19.52
C MET A 113 12.02 -19.32 19.05
N GLU A 114 11.59 -20.27 19.87
CA GLU A 114 11.40 -21.64 19.41
C GLU A 114 10.35 -21.73 18.31
N THR A 115 10.51 -22.72 17.43
CA THR A 115 9.55 -22.99 16.38
C THR A 115 8.28 -23.57 16.97
N ARG A 116 7.12 -23.07 16.50
CA ARG A 116 5.80 -23.54 16.93
C ARG A 116 5.71 -25.09 16.89
N PRO A 117 5.01 -25.72 17.85
CA PRO A 117 4.14 -25.12 18.87
C PRO A 117 4.87 -24.63 20.13
N ASN A 118 6.20 -24.76 20.20
CA ASN A 118 6.96 -24.26 21.33
C ASN A 118 6.94 -22.72 21.38
N THR A 119 7.19 -22.15 22.56
CA THR A 119 6.95 -20.72 22.84
C THR A 119 8.03 -20.07 23.69
N ALA A 120 9.16 -20.73 23.97
CA ALA A 120 10.25 -20.05 24.64
C ALA A 120 10.91 -19.03 23.72
N THR A 121 11.38 -17.95 24.32
CA THR A 121 12.27 -17.02 23.65
C THR A 121 13.69 -17.61 23.66
N LYS A 122 14.44 -17.40 22.59
CA LYS A 122 15.85 -17.77 22.50
C LYS A 122 16.70 -16.53 22.71
N VAL A 123 17.71 -16.62 23.57
CA VAL A 123 18.74 -15.58 23.67
C VAL A 123 19.40 -15.45 22.29
N TYR A 124 19.35 -14.27 21.70
CA TYR A 124 19.89 -14.05 20.36
C TYR A 124 20.53 -12.67 20.26
N ASP A 125 21.63 -12.60 19.53
CA ASP A 125 22.28 -11.34 19.16
C ASP A 125 22.07 -11.11 17.66
N ILE A 126 21.41 -9.98 17.36
CA ILE A 126 21.16 -9.49 16.01
C ILE A 126 22.29 -8.57 15.50
N SER A 127 23.22 -8.20 16.39
CA SER A 127 24.38 -7.41 16.00
C SER A 127 25.36 -8.21 15.13
N GLY A 128 26.16 -7.50 14.33
CA GLY A 128 27.24 -8.10 13.55
C GLY A 128 26.86 -8.60 12.15
N TYR A 129 25.58 -8.55 11.76
CA TYR A 129 25.21 -8.73 10.34
C TYR A 129 25.80 -7.60 9.48
N LYS A 130 26.36 -7.97 8.32
CA LYS A 130 27.05 -7.04 7.42
C LYS A 130 26.23 -6.82 6.14
N TRP A 131 25.37 -5.81 6.17
CA TRP A 131 24.55 -5.38 5.05
C TRP A 131 25.37 -4.99 3.81
N LYS A 132 24.84 -5.30 2.62
CA LYS A 132 25.43 -4.96 1.30
C LYS A 132 24.56 -3.99 0.51
N ASP A 133 23.41 -3.59 1.06
CA ASP A 133 22.39 -2.74 0.46
C ASP A 133 22.63 -1.21 0.58
N THR A 134 23.84 -0.76 0.92
CA THR A 134 24.13 0.67 1.15
C THR A 134 23.68 1.57 0.00
N LYS A 135 23.80 1.09 -1.26
CA LYS A 135 23.29 1.82 -2.43
C LYS A 135 21.78 2.01 -2.38
N TRP A 136 21.03 0.94 -2.10
CA TRP A 136 19.57 0.98 -1.97
C TRP A 136 19.13 1.96 -0.88
N MET A 137 19.74 1.87 0.30
CA MET A 137 19.41 2.74 1.42
C MET A 137 19.69 4.23 1.16
N ASN A 138 20.70 4.54 0.35
CA ASN A 138 20.97 5.93 -0.07
C ASN A 138 19.98 6.41 -1.13
N ASP A 139 19.65 5.57 -2.12
CA ASP A 139 18.69 5.90 -3.17
C ASP A 139 17.29 6.16 -2.55
N LYS A 140 16.86 5.31 -1.61
CA LYS A 140 15.59 5.42 -0.86
C LYS A 140 15.37 6.78 -0.22
N LYS A 141 16.41 7.36 0.42
CA LYS A 141 16.32 8.67 1.12
C LYS A 141 15.94 9.84 0.22
N THR A 142 16.21 9.73 -1.08
CA THR A 142 15.99 10.83 -2.05
C THR A 142 14.88 10.52 -3.04
N LYS A 143 14.36 9.29 -3.04
CA LYS A 143 13.34 8.83 -3.98
C LYS A 143 11.97 9.39 -3.60
N ASP A 144 11.32 10.03 -4.56
CA ASP A 144 9.91 10.43 -4.42
C ASP A 144 9.02 9.20 -4.65
N VAL A 145 8.47 8.65 -3.56
CA VAL A 145 7.62 7.46 -3.59
C VAL A 145 6.29 7.69 -4.32
N TYR A 146 5.76 8.92 -4.31
CA TYR A 146 4.49 9.26 -4.96
C TYR A 146 4.64 9.28 -6.48
N ARG A 147 5.78 9.80 -6.95
CA ARG A 147 6.12 9.88 -8.37
C ARG A 147 6.89 8.69 -8.90
N SER A 148 7.06 7.62 -8.12
CA SER A 148 7.74 6.40 -8.56
C SER A 148 6.73 5.30 -8.94
N PRO A 149 7.11 4.34 -9.82
CA PRO A 149 6.31 3.14 -10.01
C PRO A 149 6.30 2.31 -8.72
N MET A 150 5.13 1.79 -8.37
CA MET A 150 4.95 0.87 -7.25
C MET A 150 3.94 -0.20 -7.68
N ASN A 151 4.51 -1.35 -8.01
CA ASN A 151 3.83 -2.58 -8.37
C ASN A 151 4.26 -3.65 -7.36
N ILE A 152 3.34 -4.04 -6.48
CA ILE A 152 3.56 -4.84 -5.29
C ILE A 152 3.08 -6.28 -5.57
N TYR A 153 3.94 -7.24 -5.27
CA TYR A 153 3.58 -8.65 -5.23
C TYR A 153 3.41 -9.07 -3.77
N GLU A 154 2.17 -9.30 -3.34
CA GLU A 154 1.86 -9.71 -1.97
C GLU A 154 2.04 -11.23 -1.83
N VAL A 155 2.72 -11.67 -0.77
CA VAL A 155 3.19 -13.05 -0.61
C VAL A 155 3.00 -13.55 0.82
N HIS A 156 2.40 -14.72 0.95
CA HIS A 156 2.52 -15.55 2.15
C HIS A 156 3.68 -16.53 2.00
N LEU A 157 4.79 -16.28 2.70
CA LEU A 157 6.05 -17.03 2.52
C LEU A 157 5.87 -18.55 2.67
N ASN A 158 5.00 -18.99 3.58
CA ASN A 158 4.80 -20.41 3.88
C ASN A 158 4.17 -21.20 2.71
N SER A 159 3.33 -20.55 1.90
CA SER A 159 2.47 -21.22 0.90
C SER A 159 2.70 -20.73 -0.52
N TRP A 160 3.74 -19.92 -0.74
CA TRP A 160 4.13 -19.51 -2.10
C TRP A 160 4.66 -20.70 -2.91
N PHE A 161 5.60 -21.46 -2.34
CA PHE A 161 6.20 -22.63 -2.98
C PHE A 161 6.48 -23.70 -1.92
N THR A 162 6.16 -24.97 -2.21
CA THR A 162 6.46 -26.12 -1.34
C THR A 162 7.51 -27.02 -1.98
N LYS A 163 8.40 -27.62 -1.18
CA LYS A 163 9.49 -28.47 -1.68
C LYS A 163 8.99 -29.82 -2.19
N THR A 164 8.01 -30.40 -1.51
CA THR A 164 7.39 -31.72 -1.74
C THR A 164 5.95 -31.70 -1.22
N ASP A 165 5.24 -32.84 -1.29
CA ASP A 165 3.95 -33.06 -0.61
C ASP A 165 4.09 -33.16 0.93
N GLU A 166 5.31 -33.04 1.49
CA GLU A 166 5.59 -33.07 2.92
C GLU A 166 5.65 -31.65 3.52
N GLU A 167 5.46 -31.53 4.84
CA GLU A 167 5.44 -30.27 5.60
C GLU A 167 6.80 -29.53 5.68
N GLU A 168 7.77 -29.82 4.80
CA GLU A 168 9.08 -29.18 4.83
C GLU A 168 9.04 -27.76 4.25
N LEU A 169 9.28 -26.78 5.12
CA LEU A 169 9.33 -25.37 4.75
C LEU A 169 10.67 -25.00 4.10
N PHE A 170 10.63 -23.97 3.25
CA PHE A 170 11.86 -23.33 2.79
C PHE A 170 12.44 -22.44 3.89
N SER A 171 13.77 -22.34 3.95
CA SER A 171 14.38 -21.28 4.73
C SER A 171 14.18 -19.91 4.06
N TYR A 172 14.40 -18.82 4.81
CA TYR A 172 14.37 -17.45 4.27
C TYR A 172 15.22 -17.34 3.01
N MET A 173 16.47 -17.83 3.04
CA MET A 173 17.35 -17.72 1.88
C MET A 173 16.94 -18.59 0.70
N GLN A 174 16.43 -19.80 0.93
CA GLN A 174 15.93 -20.61 -0.18
C GLN A 174 14.67 -19.98 -0.83
N LEU A 175 13.84 -19.28 -0.05
CA LEU A 175 12.75 -18.46 -0.59
C LEU A 175 13.30 -17.28 -1.37
N ALA A 176 14.26 -16.52 -0.84
CA ALA A 176 14.86 -15.37 -1.51
C ALA A 176 15.40 -15.73 -2.90
N GLU A 177 16.16 -16.81 -2.99
CA GLU A 177 16.79 -17.30 -4.23
C GLU A 177 15.78 -17.70 -5.32
N LYS A 178 14.53 -18.00 -4.96
CA LYS A 178 13.46 -18.34 -5.91
C LYS A 178 12.53 -17.16 -6.17
N LEU A 179 12.06 -16.52 -5.10
CA LEU A 179 11.05 -15.48 -5.13
C LEU A 179 11.57 -14.20 -5.78
N VAL A 180 12.77 -13.75 -5.43
CA VAL A 180 13.28 -12.46 -5.91
C VAL A 180 13.57 -12.50 -7.43
N PRO A 181 14.19 -13.54 -8.00
CA PRO A 181 14.29 -13.67 -9.45
C PRO A 181 12.93 -13.70 -10.15
N TYR A 182 11.95 -14.42 -9.58
CA TYR A 182 10.58 -14.48 -10.12
C TYR A 182 9.90 -13.10 -10.13
N VAL A 183 9.95 -12.39 -9.00
CA VAL A 183 9.38 -11.04 -8.83
C VAL A 183 9.99 -10.06 -9.84
N LYS A 184 11.31 -10.11 -10.03
CA LYS A 184 12.00 -9.30 -11.04
C LYS A 184 11.64 -9.66 -12.45
N GLU A 185 11.60 -10.96 -12.76
CA GLU A 185 11.23 -11.44 -14.08
C GLU A 185 9.81 -10.98 -14.45
N MET A 186 8.88 -11.05 -13.49
CA MET A 186 7.50 -10.61 -13.64
C MET A 186 7.34 -9.09 -13.66
N GLY A 187 8.37 -8.30 -13.36
CA GLY A 187 8.33 -6.84 -13.43
C GLY A 187 7.67 -6.17 -12.22
N TYR A 188 7.63 -6.84 -11.07
CA TYR A 188 7.24 -6.22 -9.80
C TYR A 188 8.40 -5.40 -9.21
N THR A 189 8.06 -4.43 -8.38
CA THR A 189 9.01 -3.48 -7.76
C THR A 189 9.21 -3.73 -6.27
N HIS A 190 8.19 -4.28 -5.62
CA HIS A 190 8.18 -4.55 -4.19
C HIS A 190 7.56 -5.91 -3.93
N ILE A 191 8.02 -6.57 -2.86
CA ILE A 191 7.35 -7.70 -2.22
C ILE A 191 6.66 -7.14 -0.97
N GLU A 192 5.37 -7.42 -0.81
CA GLU A 192 4.66 -7.21 0.45
C GLU A 192 4.50 -8.57 1.13
N MET A 193 5.18 -8.75 2.26
CA MET A 193 5.10 -9.98 3.02
C MET A 193 3.96 -9.87 4.03
N MET A 194 3.07 -10.86 4.00
CA MET A 194 2.15 -11.12 5.11
C MET A 194 2.94 -11.26 6.43
N PRO A 195 2.32 -11.08 7.60
CA PRO A 195 3.07 -10.83 8.82
C PRO A 195 4.07 -11.95 9.16
N ILE A 196 5.32 -11.56 9.43
CA ILE A 196 6.42 -12.48 9.75
C ILE A 196 6.85 -12.43 11.22
N ALA A 197 6.34 -11.52 12.04
CA ALA A 197 6.62 -11.53 13.48
C ALA A 197 6.02 -12.79 14.13
N GLU A 198 6.71 -13.44 15.07
CA GLU A 198 6.40 -14.80 15.51
C GLU A 198 4.96 -14.97 16.01
N PHE A 199 4.30 -16.02 15.50
CA PHE A 199 2.88 -16.33 15.72
C PHE A 199 2.68 -17.84 15.98
N PRO A 200 1.73 -18.25 16.84
CA PRO A 200 1.61 -19.65 17.25
C PRO A 200 0.84 -20.53 16.24
N PHE A 201 -0.03 -19.93 15.42
CA PHE A 201 -0.97 -20.68 14.59
C PHE A 201 -0.94 -20.25 13.12
N ASP A 202 -0.66 -21.20 12.22
CA ASP A 202 -0.55 -20.92 10.77
C ASP A 202 -1.84 -20.46 10.11
N GLY A 203 -3.00 -20.90 10.63
CA GLY A 203 -4.29 -20.46 10.11
C GLY A 203 -4.64 -19.01 10.46
N SER A 204 -3.82 -18.33 11.26
CA SER A 204 -3.89 -16.87 11.43
C SER A 204 -3.20 -16.11 10.30
N TRP A 205 -2.44 -16.80 9.43
CA TRP A 205 -1.61 -16.24 8.36
C TRP A 205 -0.56 -15.23 8.82
N GLY A 206 -0.29 -15.19 10.13
CA GLY A 206 0.63 -14.23 10.76
C GLY A 206 -0.06 -13.13 11.56
N TYR A 207 -1.37 -12.93 11.40
CA TYR A 207 -2.09 -11.81 12.03
C TYR A 207 -2.32 -11.95 13.54
N GLN A 208 -1.99 -13.10 14.15
CA GLN A 208 -2.14 -13.31 15.59
C GLN A 208 -0.78 -13.56 16.25
N GLN A 209 -0.06 -12.47 16.53
CA GLN A 209 1.36 -12.51 16.93
C GLN A 209 1.55 -12.65 18.44
N ILE A 210 2.62 -13.33 18.84
CA ILE A 210 3.08 -13.40 20.24
C ILE A 210 4.52 -12.90 20.41
N GLY A 211 5.34 -12.91 19.36
CA GLY A 211 6.73 -12.45 19.36
C GLY A 211 6.96 -11.29 18.40
N TYR A 212 6.51 -10.10 18.79
CA TYR A 212 6.51 -8.90 17.94
C TYR A 212 7.89 -8.50 17.41
N TYR A 213 8.96 -8.81 18.16
CA TYR A 213 10.35 -8.46 17.82
C TYR A 213 11.15 -9.65 17.26
N ALA A 214 10.50 -10.78 16.97
CA ALA A 214 11.16 -11.96 16.44
C ALA A 214 10.59 -12.29 15.05
N PRO A 215 11.39 -12.30 13.98
CA PRO A 215 10.96 -12.94 12.75
C PRO A 215 10.71 -14.42 13.02
N THR A 216 9.64 -14.97 12.44
CA THR A 216 9.16 -16.32 12.67
C THR A 216 10.27 -17.33 12.42
N SER A 217 10.48 -18.20 13.39
CA SER A 217 11.55 -19.19 13.37
C SER A 217 11.29 -20.33 12.38
N ARG A 218 10.09 -20.38 11.78
CA ARG A 218 9.69 -21.36 10.75
C ARG A 218 10.66 -21.43 9.57
N PHE A 219 11.24 -20.29 9.19
CA PHE A 219 12.10 -20.17 8.01
C PHE A 219 13.58 -19.98 8.35
N GLY A 220 13.96 -20.01 9.64
CA GLY A 220 15.35 -19.87 10.07
C GLY A 220 15.54 -18.84 11.18
N THR A 221 16.70 -18.19 11.17
CA THR A 221 17.13 -17.26 12.21
C THR A 221 16.90 -15.80 11.80
N PRO A 222 16.94 -14.86 12.76
CA PRO A 222 16.94 -13.43 12.46
C PRO A 222 17.96 -12.99 11.42
N SER A 223 19.18 -13.53 11.45
CA SER A 223 20.21 -13.20 10.46
C SER A 223 19.86 -13.71 9.05
N ASP A 224 19.16 -14.84 8.94
CA ASP A 224 18.69 -15.35 7.63
C ASP A 224 17.61 -14.42 7.04
N PHE A 225 16.77 -13.80 7.89
CA PHE A 225 15.80 -12.80 7.45
C PHE A 225 16.47 -11.49 7.05
N MET A 226 17.51 -11.03 7.76
CA MET A 226 18.34 -9.90 7.31
C MET A 226 18.94 -10.18 5.92
N GLU A 227 19.44 -11.39 5.71
CA GLU A 227 20.00 -11.79 4.41
C GLU A 227 18.95 -11.87 3.30
N PHE A 228 17.72 -12.28 3.61
CA PHE A 228 16.60 -12.20 2.66
C PHE A 228 16.36 -10.75 2.19
N VAL A 229 16.30 -9.80 3.13
CA VAL A 229 16.06 -8.38 2.80
C VAL A 229 17.25 -7.80 2.04
N ASP A 230 18.49 -8.09 2.45
CA ASP A 230 19.70 -7.66 1.75
C ASP A 230 19.73 -8.22 0.31
N TYR A 231 19.29 -9.46 0.13
CA TYR A 231 19.16 -10.08 -1.19
C TYR A 231 18.10 -9.36 -2.05
N CYS A 232 16.95 -8.99 -1.49
CA CYS A 232 15.94 -8.18 -2.20
C CYS A 232 16.52 -6.84 -2.67
N HIS A 233 17.15 -6.10 -1.76
CA HIS A 233 17.69 -4.76 -2.04
C HIS A 233 18.84 -4.78 -3.05
N THR A 234 19.77 -5.73 -2.92
CA THR A 234 20.89 -5.88 -3.88
C THR A 234 20.41 -6.27 -5.29
N HIS A 235 19.20 -6.82 -5.40
CA HIS A 235 18.54 -7.11 -6.66
C HIS A 235 17.54 -6.01 -7.09
N GLY A 236 17.36 -4.96 -6.30
CA GLY A 236 16.51 -3.80 -6.63
C GLY A 236 15.01 -4.03 -6.40
N VAL A 237 14.66 -4.91 -5.45
CA VAL A 237 13.28 -5.17 -5.02
C VAL A 237 13.09 -4.61 -3.61
N GLY A 238 12.06 -3.79 -3.41
CA GLY A 238 11.74 -3.27 -2.09
C GLY A 238 10.92 -4.25 -1.26
N VAL A 239 10.98 -4.12 0.07
CA VAL A 239 10.31 -5.04 1.00
C VAL A 239 9.34 -4.28 1.89
N ILE A 240 8.05 -4.61 1.78
CA ILE A 240 6.98 -4.13 2.64
C ILE A 240 6.59 -5.27 3.58
N LEU A 241 6.33 -4.96 4.85
CA LEU A 241 5.90 -5.92 5.85
C LEU A 241 4.52 -5.55 6.39
N ASP A 242 3.61 -6.52 6.42
CA ASP A 242 2.38 -6.40 7.19
C ASP A 242 2.68 -6.36 8.68
N TRP A 243 2.24 -5.27 9.31
CA TRP A 243 2.47 -4.96 10.70
C TRP A 243 1.13 -4.89 11.43
N VAL A 244 1.04 -5.53 12.60
CA VAL A 244 -0.23 -5.83 13.28
C VAL A 244 -0.31 -5.16 14.66
N PRO A 245 -0.50 -3.83 14.73
CA PRO A 245 -0.63 -3.09 16.00
C PRO A 245 -2.07 -3.03 16.52
N ALA A 246 -3.04 -3.62 15.81
CA ALA A 246 -4.46 -3.51 16.13
C ALA A 246 -4.84 -4.39 17.35
N HIS A 247 -4.27 -5.59 17.42
CA HIS A 247 -4.70 -6.61 18.36
C HIS A 247 -3.64 -7.70 18.57
N PHE A 248 -3.87 -8.58 19.55
CA PHE A 248 -3.05 -9.76 19.83
C PHE A 248 -3.89 -10.92 20.40
N PRO A 249 -3.49 -12.19 20.24
CA PRO A 249 -4.28 -13.33 20.68
C PRO A 249 -4.20 -13.57 22.19
N LYS A 250 -5.07 -14.46 22.70
CA LYS A 250 -5.16 -14.82 24.13
C LYS A 250 -4.22 -15.94 24.55
N ASP A 251 -3.23 -16.26 23.73
CA ASP A 251 -2.22 -17.28 24.02
C ASP A 251 -1.50 -16.98 25.35
N ALA A 252 -1.44 -17.99 26.22
CA ALA A 252 -0.93 -17.82 27.57
C ALA A 252 0.53 -17.35 27.60
N ALA A 253 1.34 -17.75 26.62
CA ALA A 253 2.74 -17.35 26.50
C ALA A 253 2.93 -15.91 26.00
N GLY A 254 1.95 -15.33 25.30
CA GLY A 254 2.03 -13.99 24.71
C GLY A 254 1.66 -12.87 25.69
N LEU A 255 1.23 -11.72 25.15
CA LEU A 255 0.96 -10.50 25.93
C LEU A 255 -0.30 -10.55 26.81
N TYR A 256 -1.17 -11.57 26.64
CA TYR A 256 -2.45 -11.66 27.33
C TYR A 256 -2.35 -11.65 28.86
N GLU A 257 -2.93 -10.64 29.50
CA GLU A 257 -2.88 -10.40 30.94
C GLU A 257 -1.48 -10.63 31.51
N PHE A 258 -0.49 -9.96 30.89
CA PHE A 258 0.93 -10.31 30.97
C PHE A 258 1.43 -10.57 32.40
N ASP A 259 1.12 -9.65 33.31
CA ASP A 259 1.53 -9.68 34.71
C ASP A 259 0.38 -10.03 35.69
N GLY A 260 -0.72 -10.55 35.17
CA GLY A 260 -1.93 -10.89 35.91
C GLY A 260 -3.01 -9.81 35.94
N ASP A 261 -2.78 -8.70 35.25
CA ASP A 261 -3.74 -7.62 35.01
C ASP A 261 -3.70 -7.20 33.52
N TYR A 262 -4.54 -6.26 33.13
CA TYR A 262 -4.58 -5.67 31.78
C TYR A 262 -3.35 -4.80 31.55
N CYS A 263 -2.22 -5.43 31.20
CA CYS A 263 -0.93 -4.77 31.03
C CYS A 263 -0.85 -4.07 29.67
N TYR A 264 -0.96 -4.84 28.59
CA TYR A 264 -0.86 -4.35 27.21
C TYR A 264 -2.22 -4.01 26.60
N GLU A 265 -3.28 -4.68 27.05
CA GLU A 265 -4.65 -4.48 26.59
C GLU A 265 -5.40 -3.42 27.41
N TYR A 266 -6.50 -2.91 26.84
CA TYR A 266 -7.41 -2.06 27.60
C TYR A 266 -7.98 -2.78 28.81
N SER A 267 -8.13 -2.06 29.93
CA SER A 267 -8.89 -2.56 31.07
C SER A 267 -10.41 -2.41 30.88
N ASP A 268 -10.84 -1.47 30.03
CA ASP A 268 -12.25 -1.21 29.74
C ASP A 268 -12.88 -2.40 28.98
N PRO A 269 -13.90 -3.08 29.54
CA PRO A 269 -14.56 -4.21 28.90
C PRO A 269 -15.16 -3.88 27.52
N ASN A 270 -15.54 -2.63 27.28
CA ASN A 270 -16.12 -2.18 26.03
C ASN A 270 -15.08 -1.87 24.94
N LYS A 271 -13.79 -1.83 25.29
CA LYS A 271 -12.68 -1.56 24.35
C LYS A 271 -11.73 -2.74 24.17
N ARG A 272 -11.55 -3.57 25.21
CA ARG A 272 -10.46 -4.54 25.36
C ARG A 272 -10.46 -5.74 24.41
N GLU A 273 -11.50 -5.94 23.63
CA GLU A 273 -11.67 -7.17 22.85
C GLU A 273 -12.38 -6.91 21.52
N HIS A 274 -11.89 -7.59 20.48
CA HIS A 274 -12.64 -7.88 19.26
C HIS A 274 -13.28 -9.26 19.44
N TYR A 275 -14.55 -9.28 19.82
CA TYR A 275 -15.23 -10.50 20.29
C TYR A 275 -15.32 -11.58 19.21
N ASN A 276 -15.65 -11.23 17.96
CA ASN A 276 -15.74 -12.21 16.89
C ASN A 276 -14.37 -12.75 16.46
N TRP A 277 -13.29 -12.02 16.75
CA TRP A 277 -11.92 -12.47 16.49
C TRP A 277 -11.34 -13.26 17.67
N GLY A 278 -11.91 -13.13 18.86
CA GLY A 278 -11.39 -13.75 20.09
C GLY A 278 -10.07 -13.15 20.58
N THR A 279 -9.72 -11.93 20.17
CA THR A 279 -8.41 -11.29 20.42
C THR A 279 -8.51 -10.07 21.34
N ARG A 280 -7.39 -9.69 21.96
CA ARG A 280 -7.28 -8.50 22.80
C ARG A 280 -6.83 -7.30 21.97
N VAL A 281 -7.33 -6.12 22.36
CA VAL A 281 -6.99 -4.83 21.74
C VAL A 281 -5.96 -4.12 22.60
N PHE A 282 -4.88 -3.63 21.97
CA PHE A 282 -3.85 -2.85 22.65
C PHE A 282 -4.44 -1.58 23.28
N ASP A 283 -3.98 -1.23 24.49
CA ASP A 283 -4.31 0.03 25.13
C ASP A 283 -3.44 1.15 24.59
N TRP A 284 -3.84 1.74 23.47
CA TRP A 284 -3.14 2.87 22.86
C TRP A 284 -3.12 4.12 23.76
N GLY A 285 -3.93 4.17 24.82
CA GLY A 285 -3.90 5.24 25.82
C GLY A 285 -2.72 5.13 26.79
N LYS A 286 -2.08 3.95 26.91
CA LYS A 286 -0.94 3.76 27.80
C LYS A 286 0.38 4.15 27.12
N PRO A 287 1.17 5.05 27.72
CA PRO A 287 2.47 5.45 27.17
C PRO A 287 3.42 4.28 26.93
N GLU A 288 3.51 3.33 27.85
CA GLU A 288 4.40 2.17 27.73
C GLU A 288 4.02 1.26 26.55
N VAL A 289 2.71 1.13 26.27
CA VAL A 289 2.19 0.38 25.12
C VAL A 289 2.47 1.13 23.82
N GLN A 290 2.30 2.46 23.79
CA GLN A 290 2.73 3.27 22.65
C GLN A 290 4.23 3.10 22.38
N SER A 291 5.08 3.19 23.42
CA SER A 291 6.52 2.95 23.28
C SER A 291 6.81 1.56 22.76
N PHE A 292 6.14 0.51 23.26
CA PHE A 292 6.30 -0.87 22.77
C PHE A 292 6.01 -0.99 21.27
N LEU A 293 4.89 -0.41 20.80
CA LEU A 293 4.48 -0.51 19.40
C LEU A 293 5.31 0.39 18.47
N ILE A 294 5.59 1.64 18.85
CA ILE A 294 6.43 2.57 18.06
C ILE A 294 7.85 2.02 17.96
N SER A 295 8.40 1.51 19.06
CA SER A 295 9.68 0.81 19.08
C SER A 295 9.67 -0.42 18.17
N ASN A 296 8.56 -1.15 18.08
CA ASN A 296 8.46 -2.33 17.24
C ASN A 296 8.45 -1.98 15.75
N ALA A 297 7.68 -0.98 15.35
CA ALA A 297 7.70 -0.48 13.98
C ALA A 297 9.10 0.03 13.60
N ASN A 298 9.73 0.82 14.47
CA ASN A 298 11.08 1.33 14.24
C ASN A 298 12.14 0.21 14.20
N TYR A 299 11.96 -0.86 14.97
CA TYR A 299 12.83 -2.03 15.00
C TYR A 299 12.89 -2.73 13.63
N TRP A 300 11.74 -2.99 13.00
CA TRP A 300 11.71 -3.58 11.66
C TRP A 300 12.41 -2.70 10.62
N LEU A 301 12.20 -1.38 10.69
CA LEU A 301 12.79 -0.43 9.75
C LEU A 301 14.30 -0.23 9.96
N SER A 302 14.75 -0.20 11.22
CA SER A 302 16.14 0.11 11.57
C SER A 302 17.04 -1.11 11.59
N GLU A 303 16.59 -2.23 12.14
CA GLU A 303 17.42 -3.43 12.31
C GLU A 303 17.32 -4.41 11.13
N TYR A 304 16.19 -4.44 10.42
CA TYR A 304 15.97 -5.31 9.25
C TYR A 304 15.84 -4.55 7.92
N HIS A 305 16.03 -3.23 7.92
CA HIS A 305 16.02 -2.38 6.73
C HIS A 305 14.71 -2.41 5.91
N ILE A 306 13.59 -2.84 6.50
CA ILE A 306 12.29 -2.91 5.80
C ILE A 306 11.94 -1.54 5.15
N ASP A 307 11.36 -1.56 3.95
CA ASP A 307 11.03 -0.37 3.16
C ASP A 307 9.69 0.24 3.50
N GLY A 308 8.76 -0.59 3.95
CA GLY A 308 7.44 -0.14 4.32
C GLY A 308 6.75 -1.03 5.32
N LEU A 309 5.80 -0.43 6.04
CA LEU A 309 4.85 -1.17 6.86
C LEU A 309 3.45 -0.96 6.31
N ARG A 310 2.71 -2.05 6.15
CA ARG A 310 1.27 -2.01 5.87
C ARG A 310 0.52 -2.39 7.15
N VAL A 311 -0.36 -1.50 7.58
CA VAL A 311 -1.15 -1.68 8.81
C VAL A 311 -2.50 -2.27 8.45
N ASP A 312 -2.74 -3.47 8.94
CA ASP A 312 -4.00 -4.19 8.80
C ASP A 312 -5.12 -3.57 9.62
N ALA A 313 -6.33 -3.61 9.08
CA ALA A 313 -7.58 -3.31 9.76
C ALA A 313 -7.53 -2.01 10.59
N VAL A 314 -7.02 -0.91 10.03
CA VAL A 314 -6.93 0.39 10.72
C VAL A 314 -8.30 0.86 11.22
N ALA A 315 -9.37 0.51 10.51
CA ALA A 315 -10.74 0.74 10.96
C ALA A 315 -11.05 0.12 12.34
N SER A 316 -10.51 -1.07 12.63
CA SER A 316 -10.67 -1.73 13.93
C SER A 316 -10.07 -0.93 15.09
N MET A 317 -9.04 -0.12 14.80
CA MET A 317 -8.41 0.75 15.77
C MET A 317 -9.20 2.05 15.95
N LEU A 318 -9.65 2.65 14.84
CA LEU A 318 -10.25 3.99 14.79
C LEU A 318 -11.66 4.08 15.37
N TYR A 319 -12.40 2.98 15.41
CA TYR A 319 -13.82 2.99 15.81
C TYR A 319 -14.08 2.20 17.10
N LEU A 320 -14.67 2.87 18.09
CA LEU A 320 -15.08 2.28 19.36
C LEU A 320 -16.25 1.30 19.20
N ASP A 321 -17.00 1.38 18.10
CA ASP A 321 -18.12 0.51 17.76
C ASP A 321 -17.79 -0.52 16.69
N TYR A 322 -16.51 -0.63 16.27
CA TYR A 322 -16.09 -1.64 15.30
C TYR A 322 -16.44 -3.05 15.79
N ASP A 323 -17.20 -3.78 14.97
CA ASP A 323 -17.65 -5.15 15.24
C ASP A 323 -18.39 -5.31 16.58
N ARG A 324 -19.11 -4.27 17.04
CA ARG A 324 -19.85 -4.25 18.31
C ARG A 324 -21.32 -3.91 18.08
N GLN A 325 -22.21 -4.85 18.39
CA GLN A 325 -23.66 -4.69 18.23
C GLN A 325 -24.37 -4.35 19.55
N GLY A 326 -25.62 -3.89 19.45
CA GLY A 326 -26.53 -3.76 20.60
C GLY A 326 -26.14 -2.75 21.67
N GLY A 327 -25.29 -1.76 21.33
CA GLY A 327 -24.81 -0.75 22.28
C GLY A 327 -23.66 -1.25 23.18
N ALA A 328 -22.98 -2.33 22.80
CA ALA A 328 -21.81 -2.87 23.50
C ALA A 328 -20.53 -2.03 23.25
N TRP A 329 -20.65 -0.69 23.33
CA TRP A 329 -19.56 0.27 23.22
C TRP A 329 -19.92 1.57 23.94
N THR A 330 -18.90 2.39 24.27
CA THR A 330 -19.10 3.69 24.92
C THR A 330 -18.56 4.81 24.04
N PRO A 331 -19.29 5.93 23.84
CA PRO A 331 -18.78 7.08 23.11
C PRO A 331 -17.52 7.69 23.73
N ASN A 332 -16.71 8.34 22.89
CA ASN A 332 -15.56 9.11 23.34
C ASN A 332 -15.99 10.37 24.12
N LYS A 333 -15.02 11.10 24.68
CA LYS A 333 -15.26 12.33 25.47
C LYS A 333 -16.03 13.43 24.72
N ASN A 334 -16.10 13.36 23.39
CA ASN A 334 -16.82 14.31 22.52
C ASN A 334 -18.19 13.77 22.06
N GLY A 335 -18.58 12.55 22.45
CA GLY A 335 -19.86 11.92 22.09
C GLY A 335 -19.87 11.16 20.76
N GLY A 336 -18.73 11.06 20.07
CA GLY A 336 -18.60 10.28 18.84
C GLY A 336 -18.09 8.85 19.08
N ASN A 337 -17.98 8.07 18.01
CA ASN A 337 -17.46 6.69 18.02
C ASN A 337 -15.97 6.60 17.70
N GLU A 338 -15.29 7.72 17.48
CA GLU A 338 -13.86 7.75 17.19
C GLU A 338 -13.04 7.36 18.42
N ASN A 339 -12.09 6.46 18.25
CA ASN A 339 -11.13 6.08 19.27
C ASN A 339 -9.97 7.07 19.27
N LEU A 340 -10.10 8.13 20.08
CA LEU A 340 -9.13 9.23 20.11
C LEU A 340 -7.73 8.79 20.53
N GLU A 341 -7.64 7.75 21.38
CA GLU A 341 -6.38 7.15 21.81
C GLU A 341 -5.67 6.46 20.64
N ALA A 342 -6.40 5.76 19.76
CA ALA A 342 -5.84 5.15 18.56
C ALA A 342 -5.39 6.21 17.54
N VAL A 343 -6.19 7.28 17.36
CA VAL A 343 -5.85 8.40 16.47
C VAL A 343 -4.54 9.06 16.92
N ASP A 344 -4.41 9.38 18.20
CA ASP A 344 -3.20 9.98 18.77
C ASP A 344 -1.98 9.05 18.61
N PHE A 345 -2.16 7.74 18.87
CA PHE A 345 -1.13 6.75 18.64
C PHE A 345 -0.65 6.70 17.18
N LEU A 346 -1.56 6.63 16.20
CA LEU A 346 -1.21 6.58 14.78
C LEU A 346 -0.49 7.87 14.32
N GLN A 347 -0.93 9.03 14.82
CA GLN A 347 -0.29 10.30 14.55
C GLN A 347 1.13 10.37 15.15
N ASN A 348 1.30 9.92 16.38
CA ASN A 348 2.61 9.85 17.06
C ASN A 348 3.54 8.85 16.36
N LEU A 349 3.03 7.67 16.00
CA LEU A 349 3.74 6.65 15.25
C LEU A 349 4.26 7.21 13.92
N ASN A 350 3.36 7.70 13.06
CA ASN A 350 3.75 8.17 11.73
C ASN A 350 4.72 9.36 11.83
N SER A 351 4.45 10.33 12.72
CA SER A 351 5.37 11.46 12.92
C SER A 351 6.77 11.01 13.34
N CYS A 352 6.85 10.01 14.23
CA CYS A 352 8.12 9.44 14.68
C CYS A 352 8.83 8.70 13.55
N LEU A 353 8.15 7.80 12.83
CA LEU A 353 8.80 6.97 11.81
C LEU A 353 9.27 7.81 10.62
N PHE A 354 8.48 8.76 10.13
CA PHE A 354 8.89 9.64 9.04
C PHE A 354 10.05 10.57 9.41
N SER A 355 10.23 10.91 10.70
CA SER A 355 11.40 11.69 11.12
C SER A 355 12.69 10.87 11.13
N HIS A 356 12.60 9.56 11.35
CA HIS A 356 13.76 8.65 11.37
C HIS A 356 14.09 8.07 9.98
N HIS A 357 13.06 7.83 9.17
CA HIS A 357 13.17 7.08 7.91
C HIS A 357 12.59 7.88 6.73
N PRO A 358 13.36 8.79 6.12
CA PRO A 358 12.96 9.46 4.88
C PRO A 358 12.76 8.45 3.75
N GLY A 359 11.63 8.55 3.03
CA GLY A 359 11.29 7.62 1.95
C GLY A 359 10.61 6.32 2.39
N LEU A 360 10.25 6.20 3.68
CA LEU A 360 9.42 5.11 4.21
C LEU A 360 8.07 5.01 3.50
N LEU A 361 7.57 3.78 3.31
CA LEU A 361 6.17 3.52 2.96
C LEU A 361 5.37 3.18 4.23
N MET A 362 4.37 4.00 4.56
CA MET A 362 3.38 3.69 5.60
C MET A 362 2.03 3.56 4.93
N ILE A 363 1.55 2.32 4.82
CA ILE A 363 0.36 1.95 4.07
C ILE A 363 -0.75 1.59 5.06
N ALA A 364 -1.94 2.16 4.88
CA ALA A 364 -3.13 1.82 5.69
C ALA A 364 -4.11 0.97 4.90
N GLU A 365 -4.59 -0.12 5.50
CA GLU A 365 -5.87 -0.71 5.14
C GLU A 365 -6.96 -0.15 6.05
N GLU A 366 -7.67 0.84 5.54
CA GLU A 366 -8.75 1.52 6.23
C GLU A 366 -10.00 1.38 5.37
N SER A 367 -10.91 0.50 5.78
CA SER A 367 -12.05 0.03 4.99
C SER A 367 -13.31 0.87 5.15
N THR A 368 -13.23 2.01 5.85
CA THR A 368 -14.31 2.99 5.96
C THR A 368 -13.99 4.28 5.20
N ALA A 369 -14.82 5.31 5.40
CA ALA A 369 -14.67 6.62 4.80
C ALA A 369 -13.93 7.61 5.73
N TRP A 370 -12.99 7.13 6.57
CA TRP A 370 -12.19 8.03 7.40
C TRP A 370 -11.42 9.01 6.50
N PRO A 371 -11.52 10.34 6.73
CA PRO A 371 -10.88 11.32 5.87
C PRO A 371 -9.43 11.56 6.26
N MET A 372 -8.62 12.00 5.30
CA MET A 372 -7.24 12.43 5.51
C MET A 372 -6.32 11.33 6.06
N VAL A 373 -6.58 10.07 5.69
CA VAL A 373 -5.75 8.93 6.13
C VAL A 373 -4.31 9.13 5.64
N THR A 374 -4.14 9.54 4.37
CA THR A 374 -2.82 9.69 3.75
C THR A 374 -2.34 11.15 3.73
N LYS A 375 -2.79 11.97 4.68
CA LYS A 375 -2.37 13.37 4.81
C LYS A 375 -1.47 13.57 6.02
N PRO A 376 -0.59 14.60 6.00
CA PRO A 376 0.28 14.93 7.12
C PRO A 376 -0.48 15.18 8.43
N VAL A 377 0.17 14.83 9.55
CA VAL A 377 -0.39 14.95 10.90
C VAL A 377 -0.61 16.41 11.30
N ASP A 378 0.28 17.32 10.90
CA ASP A 378 0.23 18.74 11.22
C ASP A 378 -0.99 19.48 10.62
N ILE A 379 -1.63 18.90 9.61
CA ILE A 379 -2.90 19.39 9.03
C ILE A 379 -4.10 18.53 9.43
N GLY A 380 -3.94 17.61 10.39
CA GLY A 380 -5.01 16.78 10.95
C GLY A 380 -5.21 15.41 10.30
N GLY A 381 -4.29 14.96 9.43
CA GLY A 381 -4.32 13.61 8.89
C GLY A 381 -3.80 12.55 9.87
N LEU A 382 -3.91 11.27 9.49
CA LEU A 382 -3.33 10.16 10.27
C LEU A 382 -1.83 9.98 10.03
N GLY A 383 -1.29 10.56 8.96
CA GLY A 383 0.14 10.55 8.65
C GLY A 383 0.63 9.39 7.78
N PHE A 384 -0.26 8.50 7.30
CA PHE A 384 0.12 7.50 6.29
C PHE A 384 0.49 8.18 4.97
N ASN A 385 1.23 7.52 4.09
CA ASN A 385 1.46 8.03 2.75
C ASN A 385 0.70 7.28 1.66
N PHE A 386 0.19 6.07 1.94
CA PHE A 386 -0.71 5.36 1.06
C PHE A 386 -1.87 4.70 1.82
N LYS A 387 -3.00 4.51 1.11
CA LYS A 387 -4.19 3.81 1.60
C LYS A 387 -4.65 2.80 0.56
N TRP A 388 -5.03 1.60 0.98
CA TRP A 388 -5.71 0.65 0.10
C TRP A 388 -7.08 1.17 -0.32
N ASN A 389 -7.37 1.15 -1.63
CA ASN A 389 -8.66 1.56 -2.16
C ASN A 389 -9.68 0.41 -2.13
N MET A 390 -10.20 0.13 -0.92
CA MET A 390 -11.18 -0.93 -0.70
C MET A 390 -12.50 -0.66 -1.45
N GLY A 391 -12.87 0.61 -1.67
CA GLY A 391 -14.06 0.96 -2.44
C GLY A 391 -13.93 0.54 -3.91
N TRP A 392 -12.83 0.91 -4.57
CA TRP A 392 -12.51 0.47 -5.93
C TRP A 392 -12.46 -1.06 -6.04
N MET A 393 -11.78 -1.73 -5.09
CA MET A 393 -11.64 -3.19 -5.11
C MET A 393 -13.03 -3.84 -5.08
N ASN A 394 -13.88 -3.46 -4.13
CA ASN A 394 -15.22 -4.04 -3.98
C ASN A 394 -16.09 -3.78 -5.22
N ASP A 395 -16.11 -2.54 -5.73
CA ASP A 395 -16.92 -2.19 -6.89
C ASP A 395 -16.47 -2.95 -8.13
N MET A 396 -15.15 -3.04 -8.36
CA MET A 396 -14.62 -3.72 -9.52
C MET A 396 -14.80 -5.24 -9.48
N LEU A 397 -14.55 -5.88 -8.33
CA LEU A 397 -14.78 -7.31 -8.19
C LEU A 397 -16.27 -7.65 -8.36
N ALA A 398 -17.17 -6.84 -7.81
CA ALA A 398 -18.60 -7.00 -8.02
C ALA A 398 -18.98 -6.83 -9.50
N TYR A 399 -18.42 -5.82 -10.18
CA TYR A 399 -18.69 -5.57 -11.61
C TYR A 399 -18.19 -6.70 -12.52
N MET A 400 -16.98 -7.21 -12.28
CA MET A 400 -16.41 -8.31 -13.07
C MET A 400 -17.13 -9.65 -12.80
N SER A 401 -17.62 -9.86 -11.58
CA SER A 401 -18.41 -11.04 -11.19
C SER A 401 -19.86 -11.01 -11.68
N MET A 402 -20.36 -9.85 -12.07
CA MET A 402 -21.70 -9.69 -12.62
C MET A 402 -21.78 -10.18 -14.06
N SER A 403 -22.90 -10.83 -14.42
CA SER A 403 -23.15 -11.22 -15.82
C SER A 403 -23.11 -10.00 -16.74
N PRO A 404 -22.49 -10.12 -17.94
CA PRO A 404 -22.33 -8.99 -18.85
C PRO A 404 -23.63 -8.24 -19.17
N GLU A 405 -24.78 -8.91 -19.25
CA GLU A 405 -26.06 -8.26 -19.57
C GLU A 405 -26.47 -7.17 -18.56
N TYR A 406 -26.05 -7.31 -17.30
CA TYR A 406 -26.39 -6.40 -16.21
C TYR A 406 -25.39 -5.25 -16.01
N ARG A 407 -24.23 -5.30 -16.66
CA ARG A 407 -23.16 -4.30 -16.51
C ARG A 407 -23.62 -2.89 -16.90
N GLN A 408 -24.49 -2.77 -17.90
CA GLN A 408 -25.05 -1.48 -18.32
C GLN A 408 -25.85 -0.75 -17.23
N TYR A 409 -26.43 -1.48 -16.27
CA TYR A 409 -27.22 -0.93 -15.17
C TYR A 409 -26.37 -0.67 -13.91
N ASN A 410 -25.09 -1.04 -13.94
CA ASN A 410 -24.16 -0.96 -12.82
C ASN A 410 -22.83 -0.32 -13.26
N HIS A 411 -22.89 0.55 -14.27
CA HIS A 411 -21.72 1.22 -14.86
C HIS A 411 -21.07 2.21 -13.88
N ASP A 412 -21.82 2.64 -12.86
CA ASP A 412 -21.30 3.40 -11.72
C ASP A 412 -20.17 2.65 -11.00
N LYS A 413 -20.19 1.32 -10.94
CA LYS A 413 -19.10 0.53 -10.33
C LYS A 413 -17.76 0.69 -11.05
N LEU A 414 -17.77 0.95 -12.36
CA LEU A 414 -16.55 1.26 -13.11
C LEU A 414 -16.05 2.68 -12.88
N THR A 415 -16.95 3.63 -12.62
CA THR A 415 -16.66 5.06 -12.73
C THR A 415 -16.62 5.78 -11.37
N PHE A 416 -17.24 5.22 -10.34
CA PHE A 416 -17.41 5.88 -9.04
C PHE A 416 -16.10 6.10 -8.29
N SER A 417 -15.15 5.16 -8.38
CA SER A 417 -13.82 5.32 -7.77
C SER A 417 -13.10 6.59 -8.22
N PHE A 418 -13.32 7.03 -9.47
CA PHE A 418 -12.72 8.26 -9.99
C PHE A 418 -13.26 9.53 -9.34
N TYR A 419 -14.45 9.50 -8.74
CA TYR A 419 -15.00 10.64 -8.00
C TYR A 419 -14.12 11.03 -6.80
N TYR A 420 -13.46 10.05 -6.19
CA TYR A 420 -12.62 10.24 -5.01
C TYR A 420 -11.17 9.78 -5.21
N ALA A 421 -10.76 9.35 -6.41
CA ALA A 421 -9.44 8.76 -6.69
C ALA A 421 -8.24 9.62 -6.31
N PHE A 422 -8.43 10.93 -6.10
CA PHE A 422 -7.39 11.87 -5.72
C PHE A 422 -7.60 12.49 -4.32
N SER A 423 -8.55 11.95 -3.55
CA SER A 423 -8.76 12.37 -2.15
C SER A 423 -7.66 11.87 -1.22
N GLU A 424 -7.18 10.65 -1.46
CA GLU A 424 -6.06 10.00 -0.79
C GLU A 424 -5.06 9.48 -1.83
N ASN A 425 -3.87 9.08 -1.36
CA ASN A 425 -2.88 8.41 -2.19
C ASN A 425 -3.16 6.91 -2.21
N TYR A 426 -3.81 6.41 -3.26
CA TYR A 426 -4.30 5.03 -3.26
C TYR A 426 -3.29 4.01 -3.79
N ILE A 427 -3.27 2.85 -3.15
CA ILE A 427 -2.90 1.55 -3.74
C ILE A 427 -4.21 0.86 -4.13
N LEU A 428 -4.24 0.20 -5.28
CA LEU A 428 -5.35 -0.61 -5.76
C LEU A 428 -5.05 -2.08 -5.41
N PRO A 429 -5.67 -2.65 -4.35
CA PRO A 429 -5.34 -3.99 -3.89
C PRO A 429 -6.23 -5.04 -4.54
N ILE A 430 -5.64 -6.13 -5.01
CA ILE A 430 -6.30 -7.42 -5.14
C ILE A 430 -5.53 -8.41 -4.27
N SER A 431 -5.80 -8.33 -2.97
CA SER A 431 -5.03 -9.00 -1.92
C SER A 431 -5.47 -10.44 -1.68
N HIS A 432 -4.79 -11.10 -0.74
CA HIS A 432 -5.09 -12.45 -0.27
C HIS A 432 -6.54 -12.63 0.20
N ASP A 433 -7.12 -11.62 0.86
CA ASP A 433 -8.48 -11.65 1.38
C ASP A 433 -9.55 -11.80 0.28
N GLU A 434 -9.22 -11.48 -0.96
CA GLU A 434 -10.17 -11.52 -2.07
C GLU A 434 -10.24 -12.87 -2.78
N VAL A 435 -9.36 -13.82 -2.43
CA VAL A 435 -9.27 -15.14 -3.09
C VAL A 435 -9.36 -16.31 -2.10
N VAL A 436 -10.18 -16.14 -1.06
CA VAL A 436 -10.41 -17.08 0.05
C VAL A 436 -11.87 -17.09 0.51
N TYR A 437 -12.20 -17.99 1.44
CA TYR A 437 -13.49 -18.05 2.16
C TYR A 437 -14.73 -18.09 1.24
N GLY A 438 -14.65 -18.78 0.10
CA GLY A 438 -15.76 -18.92 -0.84
C GLY A 438 -15.93 -17.72 -1.78
N LYS A 439 -15.02 -16.73 -1.73
CA LYS A 439 -15.02 -15.59 -2.67
C LYS A 439 -14.58 -15.97 -4.08
N CYS A 440 -14.10 -17.20 -4.31
CA CYS A 440 -13.50 -17.72 -5.54
C CYS A 440 -12.13 -17.11 -5.88
N SER A 441 -11.40 -17.79 -6.77
CA SER A 441 -10.21 -17.24 -7.42
C SER A 441 -10.58 -16.10 -8.37
N MET A 442 -9.59 -15.28 -8.75
CA MET A 442 -9.80 -14.20 -9.71
C MET A 442 -10.32 -14.69 -11.07
N LEU A 443 -9.89 -15.86 -11.53
CA LEU A 443 -10.38 -16.42 -12.80
C LEU A 443 -11.85 -16.85 -12.71
N ASP A 444 -12.26 -17.45 -11.59
CA ASP A 444 -13.65 -17.89 -11.39
C ASP A 444 -14.61 -16.74 -11.05
N LYS A 445 -14.09 -15.59 -10.60
CA LYS A 445 -14.85 -14.33 -10.54
C LYS A 445 -15.18 -13.76 -11.93
N MET A 446 -14.50 -14.16 -13.01
CA MET A 446 -14.81 -13.60 -14.33
C MET A 446 -16.11 -14.19 -14.88
N SER A 447 -17.17 -13.39 -14.87
CA SER A 447 -18.49 -13.79 -15.39
C SER A 447 -18.63 -13.57 -16.90
N GLY A 448 -19.60 -14.26 -17.51
CA GLY A 448 -19.81 -14.32 -18.96
C GLY A 448 -19.44 -15.67 -19.57
N PRO A 449 -19.26 -15.73 -20.90
CA PRO A 449 -18.90 -16.96 -21.60
C PRO A 449 -17.59 -17.57 -21.10
N ARG A 450 -17.55 -18.89 -20.90
CA ARG A 450 -16.44 -19.58 -20.23
C ARG A 450 -15.11 -19.40 -20.95
N GLU A 451 -15.15 -19.42 -22.29
CA GLU A 451 -14.01 -19.23 -23.18
C GLU A 451 -13.44 -17.81 -23.16
N LYS A 452 -14.20 -16.82 -22.66
CA LYS A 452 -13.77 -15.42 -22.54
C LYS A 452 -13.29 -15.04 -21.14
N ARG A 453 -13.24 -15.96 -20.17
CA ARG A 453 -12.79 -15.67 -18.80
C ARG A 453 -11.36 -15.11 -18.73
N PHE A 454 -10.43 -15.69 -19.47
CA PHE A 454 -9.06 -15.17 -19.56
C PHE A 454 -9.02 -13.77 -20.20
N ALA A 455 -9.80 -13.53 -21.27
CA ALA A 455 -9.91 -12.22 -21.89
C ALA A 455 -10.47 -11.16 -20.92
N SER A 456 -11.52 -11.53 -20.16
CA SER A 456 -12.09 -10.71 -19.09
C SER A 456 -11.06 -10.39 -18.01
N LEU A 457 -10.27 -11.37 -17.57
CA LEU A 457 -9.25 -11.18 -16.55
C LEU A 457 -8.11 -10.27 -17.04
N ARG A 458 -7.64 -10.46 -18.29
CA ARG A 458 -6.65 -9.56 -18.91
C ARG A 458 -7.17 -8.13 -19.01
N THR A 459 -8.45 -7.96 -19.37
CA THR A 459 -9.10 -6.64 -19.46
C THR A 459 -9.18 -5.97 -18.10
N PHE A 460 -9.55 -6.71 -17.06
CA PHE A 460 -9.56 -6.21 -15.69
C PHE A 460 -8.18 -5.73 -15.25
N LEU A 461 -7.13 -6.52 -15.48
CA LEU A 461 -5.76 -6.13 -15.09
C LEU A 461 -5.21 -4.96 -15.90
N ALA A 462 -5.53 -4.88 -17.19
CA ALA A 462 -5.16 -3.73 -18.01
C ALA A 462 -5.87 -2.45 -17.52
N TYR A 463 -7.17 -2.55 -17.19
CA TYR A 463 -7.91 -1.45 -16.57
C TYR A 463 -7.31 -1.05 -15.21
N MET A 464 -7.03 -2.00 -14.32
CA MET A 464 -6.38 -1.76 -13.03
C MET A 464 -5.04 -1.04 -13.21
N THR A 465 -4.26 -1.45 -14.21
CA THR A 465 -2.97 -0.82 -14.55
C THR A 465 -3.17 0.63 -15.01
N ALA A 466 -4.20 0.88 -15.81
CA ALA A 466 -4.53 2.20 -16.34
C ALA A 466 -5.20 3.13 -15.31
N HIS A 467 -5.93 2.61 -14.33
CA HIS A 467 -6.58 3.39 -13.29
C HIS A 467 -5.53 4.14 -12.42
N PRO A 468 -5.77 5.39 -11.98
CA PRO A 468 -4.87 6.08 -11.06
C PRO A 468 -4.67 5.32 -9.74
N GLY A 469 -3.44 5.32 -9.23
CA GLY A 469 -3.05 4.66 -7.97
C GLY A 469 -2.00 3.57 -8.17
N LYS A 470 -1.30 3.20 -7.11
CA LYS A 470 -0.28 2.13 -7.13
C LYS A 470 -0.94 0.75 -7.20
N LYS A 471 -0.19 -0.31 -7.50
CA LYS A 471 -0.75 -1.64 -7.81
C LYS A 471 -0.31 -2.67 -6.77
N LEU A 472 -1.23 -3.54 -6.35
CA LEU A 472 -0.93 -4.70 -5.52
C LEU A 472 -1.69 -5.92 -6.02
N MET A 473 -0.99 -7.03 -6.18
CA MET A 473 -1.56 -8.32 -6.55
C MET A 473 -1.01 -9.43 -5.65
N PHE A 474 -1.91 -10.25 -5.12
CA PHE A 474 -1.54 -11.42 -4.35
C PHE A 474 -1.08 -12.58 -5.25
N MET A 475 -0.10 -13.32 -4.74
CA MET A 475 0.45 -14.51 -5.37
C MET A 475 -0.63 -15.52 -5.83
N GLY A 476 -0.41 -16.15 -6.99
CA GLY A 476 -1.33 -17.10 -7.62
C GLY A 476 -2.24 -16.46 -8.67
N GLN A 477 -2.53 -15.16 -8.53
CA GLN A 477 -3.43 -14.46 -9.46
C GLN A 477 -2.73 -14.12 -10.79
N GLU A 478 -1.41 -14.00 -10.80
CA GLU A 478 -0.60 -13.62 -11.96
C GLU A 478 -0.48 -14.73 -13.02
N PHE A 479 -0.80 -15.97 -12.65
CA PHE A 479 -0.94 -17.09 -13.59
C PHE A 479 -2.36 -17.69 -13.58
N ALA A 480 -3.32 -16.92 -13.05
CA ALA A 480 -4.74 -17.25 -13.03
C ALA A 480 -5.04 -18.61 -12.36
N GLN A 481 -4.56 -18.81 -11.12
CA GLN A 481 -4.89 -20.00 -10.35
C GLN A 481 -6.41 -20.22 -10.27
N PHE A 482 -6.84 -21.48 -10.46
CA PHE A 482 -8.25 -21.85 -10.38
C PHE A 482 -8.75 -21.89 -8.94
N LYS A 483 -7.99 -22.54 -8.06
CA LYS A 483 -8.39 -22.72 -6.67
C LYS A 483 -8.21 -21.42 -5.89
N GLU A 484 -9.07 -21.24 -4.89
CA GLU A 484 -8.80 -20.29 -3.81
C GLU A 484 -7.46 -20.58 -3.16
N TRP A 485 -6.85 -19.53 -2.61
CA TRP A 485 -5.62 -19.69 -1.86
C TRP A 485 -5.88 -20.56 -0.62
N ASN A 486 -4.95 -21.48 -0.38
CA ASN A 486 -4.96 -22.34 0.79
C ASN A 486 -3.60 -22.23 1.48
N TYR A 487 -3.57 -21.62 2.66
CA TYR A 487 -2.33 -21.41 3.42
C TYR A 487 -1.58 -22.70 3.79
N LYS A 488 -2.25 -23.87 3.70
CA LYS A 488 -1.66 -25.18 4.03
C LYS A 488 -0.89 -25.82 2.87
N THR A 489 -1.06 -25.33 1.64
CA THR A 489 -0.46 -25.92 0.44
C THR A 489 0.28 -24.86 -0.35
N GLY A 490 1.30 -25.27 -1.12
CA GLY A 490 1.92 -24.40 -2.11
C GLY A 490 0.92 -23.96 -3.18
N LEU A 491 1.25 -22.91 -3.94
CA LEU A 491 0.49 -22.53 -5.12
C LEU A 491 0.53 -23.63 -6.20
N ASP A 492 -0.49 -23.66 -7.05
CA ASP A 492 -0.65 -24.67 -8.11
C ASP A 492 0.27 -24.40 -9.33
N TRP A 493 1.59 -24.31 -9.14
CA TRP A 493 2.57 -23.97 -10.20
C TRP A 493 2.49 -24.85 -11.45
N ASP A 494 2.05 -26.10 -11.28
CA ASP A 494 1.90 -27.07 -12.36
C ASP A 494 0.87 -26.66 -13.42
N ILE A 495 -0.04 -25.73 -13.12
CA ILE A 495 -1.02 -25.25 -14.11
C ILE A 495 -0.39 -24.44 -15.24
N LEU A 496 0.85 -23.97 -15.07
CA LEU A 496 1.62 -23.34 -16.15
C LEU A 496 1.96 -24.31 -17.30
N LYS A 497 1.72 -25.63 -17.14
CA LYS A 497 1.78 -26.61 -18.23
C LYS A 497 0.61 -26.44 -19.21
N PHE A 498 -0.48 -25.78 -18.81
CA PHE A 498 -1.61 -25.46 -19.68
C PHE A 498 -1.35 -24.14 -20.43
N PRO A 499 -1.48 -24.12 -21.78
CA PRO A 499 -1.13 -22.95 -22.59
C PRO A 499 -1.79 -21.64 -22.16
N GLU A 500 -3.06 -21.68 -21.75
CA GLU A 500 -3.83 -20.49 -21.38
C GLU A 500 -3.26 -19.77 -20.15
N HIS A 501 -2.79 -20.54 -19.16
CA HIS A 501 -2.16 -20.00 -17.95
C HIS A 501 -0.77 -19.44 -18.24
N ALA A 502 0.03 -20.13 -19.06
CA ALA A 502 1.33 -19.64 -19.49
C ALA A 502 1.22 -18.34 -20.32
N GLN A 503 0.25 -18.28 -21.24
CA GLN A 503 -0.07 -17.08 -22.02
C GLN A 503 -0.54 -15.92 -21.14
N TYR A 504 -1.37 -16.22 -20.13
CA TYR A 504 -1.83 -15.22 -19.18
C TYR A 504 -0.67 -14.70 -18.29
N GLN A 505 0.21 -15.57 -17.80
CA GLN A 505 1.39 -15.15 -17.05
C GLN A 505 2.32 -14.28 -17.92
N ALA A 506 2.50 -14.66 -19.19
CA ALA A 506 3.24 -13.85 -20.17
C ALA A 506 2.59 -12.47 -20.38
N PHE A 507 1.25 -12.41 -20.38
CA PHE A 507 0.50 -11.14 -20.37
C PHE A 507 0.80 -10.32 -19.12
N VAL A 508 0.72 -10.89 -17.92
CA VAL A 508 0.98 -10.14 -16.67
C VAL A 508 2.41 -9.60 -16.65
N LYS A 509 3.40 -10.41 -17.05
CA LYS A 509 4.79 -10.00 -17.22
C LYS A 509 4.93 -8.82 -18.20
N ALA A 510 4.26 -8.89 -19.34
CA ALA A 510 4.29 -7.81 -20.33
C ALA A 510 3.56 -6.54 -19.86
N MET A 511 2.44 -6.69 -19.14
CA MET A 511 1.68 -5.58 -18.57
C MET A 511 2.48 -4.86 -17.48
N ASN A 512 3.13 -5.60 -16.60
CA ASN A 512 4.02 -5.05 -15.57
C ASN A 512 5.18 -4.29 -16.20
N LYS A 513 5.82 -4.85 -17.24
CA LYS A 513 6.83 -4.12 -18.01
C LYS A 513 6.27 -2.85 -18.65
N PHE A 514 5.08 -2.93 -19.25
CA PHE A 514 4.41 -1.77 -19.86
C PHE A 514 4.12 -0.68 -18.81
N TYR A 515 3.70 -1.05 -17.61
CA TYR A 515 3.56 -0.14 -16.47
C TYR A 515 4.87 0.58 -16.15
N LEU A 516 5.97 -0.16 -15.99
CA LEU A 516 7.28 0.43 -15.65
C LEU A 516 7.81 1.37 -16.75
N ASP A 517 7.64 1.00 -18.01
CA ASP A 517 8.16 1.76 -19.15
C ASP A 517 7.38 3.05 -19.44
N ASN A 518 6.15 3.21 -18.92
CA ASN A 518 5.27 4.33 -19.23
C ASN A 518 4.93 5.17 -17.99
N LYS A 519 5.64 6.31 -17.83
CA LYS A 519 5.44 7.25 -16.72
C LYS A 519 4.01 7.73 -16.53
N SER A 520 3.24 7.83 -17.62
CA SER A 520 1.84 8.27 -17.58
C SER A 520 0.98 7.38 -16.68
N LEU A 521 1.36 6.13 -16.47
CA LEU A 521 0.62 5.17 -15.64
C LEU A 521 0.91 5.27 -14.14
N TRP A 522 1.94 6.01 -13.71
CA TRP A 522 2.36 6.04 -12.31
C TRP A 522 2.94 7.36 -11.77
N GLU A 523 3.30 8.32 -12.62
CA GLU A 523 3.98 9.53 -12.14
C GLU A 523 3.02 10.49 -11.42
N ILE A 524 1.80 10.63 -11.92
CA ILE A 524 0.76 11.51 -11.38
C ILE A 524 -0.49 10.66 -11.11
N ASP A 525 -0.46 9.93 -10.00
CA ASP A 525 -1.57 9.08 -9.53
C ASP A 525 -2.49 9.81 -8.52
N TYR A 526 -2.08 10.97 -8.03
CA TYR A 526 -2.69 11.68 -6.90
C TYR A 526 -3.37 13.01 -7.29
N ASP A 527 -3.38 13.37 -8.58
CA ASP A 527 -3.93 14.63 -9.06
C ASP A 527 -4.62 14.48 -10.42
N TRP A 528 -5.64 15.31 -10.66
CA TRP A 528 -6.40 15.35 -11.91
C TRP A 528 -5.54 15.66 -13.14
N SER A 529 -4.40 16.33 -13.00
CA SER A 529 -3.49 16.57 -14.14
C SER A 529 -2.93 15.29 -14.77
N GLY A 530 -2.93 14.17 -14.05
CA GLY A 530 -2.52 12.86 -14.53
C GLY A 530 -3.60 12.05 -15.26
N PHE A 531 -4.84 12.54 -15.30
CA PHE A 531 -6.00 11.80 -15.76
C PHE A 531 -7.04 12.68 -16.48
N SER A 532 -7.65 12.18 -17.54
CA SER A 532 -8.81 12.84 -18.16
C SER A 532 -9.75 11.83 -18.79
N TRP A 533 -11.04 11.90 -18.46
CA TRP A 533 -12.06 11.15 -19.19
C TRP A 533 -12.13 11.58 -20.66
N ILE A 534 -12.43 10.62 -21.54
CA ILE A 534 -12.89 10.86 -22.92
C ILE A 534 -14.33 10.37 -23.04
N SER A 535 -14.61 9.12 -22.65
CA SER A 535 -15.95 8.56 -22.59
C SER A 535 -16.10 7.76 -21.31
N ASN A 536 -17.09 8.10 -20.49
CA ASN A 536 -17.39 7.45 -19.21
C ASN A 536 -18.87 7.13 -19.03
N ASP A 537 -19.70 7.40 -20.04
CA ASP A 537 -21.15 7.32 -20.02
C ASP A 537 -21.70 6.30 -21.02
N ASP A 538 -20.84 5.59 -21.77
CA ASP A 538 -21.24 4.50 -22.67
C ASP A 538 -21.53 3.19 -21.90
N ASN A 539 -22.51 3.27 -21.01
CA ASN A 539 -22.94 2.16 -20.19
C ASN A 539 -23.55 1.02 -21.03
N LYS A 540 -24.23 1.34 -22.14
CA LYS A 540 -24.87 0.34 -23.02
C LYS A 540 -23.87 -0.63 -23.64
N ASN A 541 -22.71 -0.13 -24.08
CA ASN A 541 -21.64 -0.99 -24.58
C ASN A 541 -20.67 -1.41 -23.46
N SER A 542 -20.81 -0.83 -22.26
CA SER A 542 -19.84 -0.96 -21.16
C SER A 542 -18.41 -0.70 -21.63
N VAL A 543 -18.26 0.38 -22.40
CA VAL A 543 -16.96 0.87 -22.88
C VAL A 543 -16.60 2.12 -22.11
N ILE A 544 -15.34 2.20 -21.68
CA ILE A 544 -14.78 3.43 -21.12
C ILE A 544 -13.52 3.81 -21.88
N VAL A 545 -13.30 5.11 -22.01
CA VAL A 545 -12.11 5.67 -22.66
C VAL A 545 -11.57 6.83 -21.83
N PHE A 546 -10.28 6.79 -21.51
CA PHE A 546 -9.64 7.86 -20.74
C PHE A 546 -8.16 8.00 -21.04
N ARG A 547 -7.61 9.15 -20.66
CA ARG A 547 -6.21 9.53 -20.81
C ARG A 547 -5.48 9.37 -19.49
N ARG A 548 -4.23 8.91 -19.58
CA ARG A 548 -3.22 8.96 -18.52
C ARG A 548 -2.07 9.83 -19.00
N ILE A 549 -1.65 10.80 -18.19
CA ILE A 549 -0.78 11.90 -18.60
C ILE A 549 0.39 12.01 -17.62
N ALA A 550 1.62 12.03 -18.15
CA ALA A 550 2.84 12.26 -17.39
C ALA A 550 3.15 13.76 -17.31
N SER A 551 4.03 14.14 -16.37
CA SER A 551 4.43 15.54 -16.15
C SER A 551 5.15 16.18 -17.35
N ASN A 552 5.77 15.37 -18.20
CA ASN A 552 6.42 15.80 -19.43
C ASN A 552 5.45 15.90 -20.63
N GLY A 553 4.15 15.66 -20.43
CA GLY A 553 3.13 15.65 -21.46
C GLY A 553 3.03 14.36 -22.28
N ASP A 554 3.83 13.34 -21.97
CA ASP A 554 3.68 12.01 -22.55
C ASP A 554 2.36 11.39 -22.06
N GLU A 555 1.63 10.71 -22.93
CA GLU A 555 0.27 10.27 -22.61
C GLU A 555 -0.10 8.95 -23.28
N LEU A 556 -1.04 8.24 -22.62
CA LEU A 556 -1.68 7.05 -23.13
C LEU A 556 -3.20 7.24 -23.10
N ILE A 557 -3.89 6.68 -24.09
CA ILE A 557 -5.34 6.54 -24.08
C ILE A 557 -5.67 5.08 -23.84
N ALA A 558 -6.36 4.77 -22.75
CA ALA A 558 -6.90 3.45 -22.46
C ALA A 558 -8.33 3.37 -23.00
N VAL A 559 -8.62 2.32 -23.77
CA VAL A 559 -9.94 1.97 -24.30
C VAL A 559 -10.27 0.58 -23.76
N CYS A 560 -11.32 0.44 -22.96
CA CYS A 560 -11.68 -0.83 -22.33
C CYS A 560 -13.11 -1.23 -22.72
N ASN A 561 -13.26 -2.41 -23.31
CA ASN A 561 -14.56 -3.04 -23.59
C ASN A 561 -14.79 -4.18 -22.61
N PHE A 562 -15.82 -4.06 -21.78
CA PHE A 562 -16.16 -5.06 -20.77
C PHE A 562 -17.28 -6.01 -21.21
N LEU A 563 -17.70 -6.07 -22.48
CA LEU A 563 -18.71 -7.02 -22.95
C LEU A 563 -18.13 -8.10 -23.87
N PRO A 564 -18.79 -9.26 -23.99
CA PRO A 564 -18.35 -10.36 -24.87
C PRO A 564 -18.61 -10.10 -26.37
N ASN A 565 -19.11 -8.93 -26.75
CA ASN A 565 -19.25 -8.52 -28.15
C ASN A 565 -18.05 -7.66 -28.58
N GLU A 566 -17.66 -7.81 -29.84
CA GLU A 566 -16.70 -6.91 -30.48
C GLU A 566 -17.43 -5.71 -31.12
N HIS A 567 -16.67 -4.63 -31.34
CA HIS A 567 -17.12 -3.48 -32.10
C HIS A 567 -16.21 -3.31 -33.32
N GLU A 568 -16.72 -3.54 -34.52
CA GLU A 568 -15.95 -3.37 -35.78
C GLU A 568 -15.61 -1.89 -36.04
N GLN A 569 -16.52 -0.99 -35.67
CA GLN A 569 -16.36 0.45 -35.82
C GLN A 569 -16.84 1.15 -34.56
N TYR A 570 -15.90 1.49 -33.67
CA TYR A 570 -16.15 2.27 -32.48
C TYR A 570 -15.43 3.61 -32.60
N SER A 571 -16.17 4.72 -32.51
CA SER A 571 -15.61 6.06 -32.64
C SER A 571 -15.58 6.78 -31.30
N PHE A 572 -14.52 7.52 -31.03
CA PHE A 572 -14.42 8.38 -29.86
C PHE A 572 -13.53 9.60 -30.11
N GLY A 573 -13.76 10.66 -29.34
CA GLY A 573 -12.99 11.89 -29.40
C GLY A 573 -11.52 11.72 -29.01
N VAL A 574 -10.61 12.48 -29.63
CA VAL A 574 -9.18 12.49 -29.31
C VAL A 574 -8.63 13.92 -29.27
N PRO A 575 -7.61 14.20 -28.43
CA PRO A 575 -7.18 15.57 -28.13
C PRO A 575 -6.37 16.27 -29.22
N TYR A 576 -5.81 15.55 -30.20
CA TYR A 576 -4.94 16.15 -31.22
C TYR A 576 -5.23 15.60 -32.61
N TYR A 577 -4.95 16.42 -33.61
CA TYR A 577 -4.79 15.94 -34.97
C TYR A 577 -3.47 15.18 -35.09
N ALA A 578 -3.52 13.85 -34.93
CA ALA A 578 -2.36 12.99 -34.84
C ALA A 578 -2.66 11.58 -35.37
N ASP A 579 -1.62 10.76 -35.51
CA ASP A 579 -1.80 9.32 -35.61
C ASP A 579 -1.82 8.74 -34.19
N TYR A 580 -2.69 7.77 -33.94
CA TYR A 580 -2.84 7.09 -32.66
C TYR A 580 -2.40 5.65 -32.85
N LYS A 581 -1.18 5.36 -32.38
CA LYS A 581 -0.58 4.04 -32.51
C LYS A 581 -0.98 3.17 -31.34
N GLU A 582 -1.45 1.97 -31.63
CA GLU A 582 -1.62 0.92 -30.63
C GLU A 582 -0.25 0.49 -30.10
N VAL A 583 -0.05 0.70 -28.80
CA VAL A 583 1.19 0.35 -28.10
C VAL A 583 1.04 -0.87 -27.20
N PHE A 584 -0.20 -1.24 -26.86
CA PHE A 584 -0.51 -2.47 -26.14
C PHE A 584 -1.97 -2.88 -26.38
N THR A 585 -2.24 -4.18 -26.52
CA THR A 585 -3.60 -4.75 -26.50
C THR A 585 -3.63 -6.03 -25.67
N THR A 586 -4.69 -6.22 -24.88
CA THR A 586 -4.92 -7.48 -24.15
C THR A 586 -5.36 -8.63 -25.07
N ASP A 587 -5.74 -8.32 -26.30
CA ASP A 587 -6.19 -9.28 -27.30
C ASP A 587 -5.07 -9.77 -28.22
N ASP A 588 -3.80 -9.51 -27.89
CA ASP A 588 -2.66 -10.00 -28.66
C ASP A 588 -2.61 -11.55 -28.64
N LYS A 589 -2.37 -12.17 -29.81
CA LYS A 589 -2.26 -13.65 -29.95
C LYS A 589 -1.26 -14.27 -28.98
N LYS A 590 -0.16 -13.58 -28.66
CA LYS A 590 0.83 -14.10 -27.69
C LYS A 590 0.30 -14.20 -26.26
N PHE A 591 -0.81 -13.53 -25.97
CA PHE A 591 -1.53 -13.54 -24.69
C PHE A 591 -2.80 -14.41 -24.72
N GLY A 592 -3.06 -15.11 -25.83
CA GLY A 592 -4.28 -15.90 -26.02
C GLY A 592 -5.49 -15.05 -26.44
N GLY A 593 -5.27 -13.98 -27.20
CA GLY A 593 -6.31 -13.26 -27.95
C GLY A 593 -6.22 -13.50 -29.47
N ASP A 594 -6.90 -12.68 -30.26
CA ASP A 594 -7.05 -12.87 -31.70
C ASP A 594 -6.31 -11.81 -32.57
N SER A 595 -5.81 -10.73 -31.97
CA SER A 595 -5.14 -9.61 -32.64
C SER A 595 -3.64 -9.81 -32.85
N ASP A 596 -3.10 -9.31 -33.96
CA ASP A 596 -1.64 -9.19 -34.19
C ASP A 596 -1.05 -7.89 -33.58
N GLY A 597 -1.92 -7.03 -33.06
CA GLY A 597 -1.61 -5.74 -32.47
C GLY A 597 -1.01 -4.72 -33.45
N ASN A 598 -0.47 -3.61 -32.91
CA ASN A 598 0.25 -2.55 -33.64
C ASN A 598 -0.58 -1.76 -34.66
N ALA A 599 -1.90 -1.74 -34.53
CA ALA A 599 -2.75 -0.89 -35.35
C ALA A 599 -2.40 0.61 -35.23
N SER A 600 -2.77 1.40 -36.24
CA SER A 600 -2.58 2.86 -36.21
C SER A 600 -3.80 3.55 -36.82
N TYR A 601 -4.31 4.57 -36.13
CA TYR A 601 -5.52 5.28 -36.51
C TYR A 601 -5.22 6.76 -36.69
N THR A 602 -5.56 7.33 -37.84
CA THR A 602 -5.38 8.77 -38.08
C THR A 602 -6.60 9.54 -37.64
N ALA A 603 -6.40 10.56 -36.81
CA ALA A 603 -7.47 11.46 -36.37
C ALA A 603 -8.15 12.15 -37.55
N LYS A 604 -9.46 12.34 -37.43
CA LYS A 604 -10.29 13.14 -38.34
C LYS A 604 -10.75 14.40 -37.62
N CYS A 605 -10.98 15.47 -38.39
CA CYS A 605 -11.53 16.73 -37.88
C CYS A 605 -13.07 16.62 -37.71
N GLU A 606 -13.48 15.65 -36.90
CA GLU A 606 -14.86 15.33 -36.58
C GLU A 606 -14.99 15.34 -35.06
N GLY A 607 -15.52 16.43 -34.50
CA GLY A 607 -15.59 16.62 -33.05
C GLY A 607 -16.51 15.61 -32.36
N MET A 608 -16.04 15.04 -31.25
CA MET A 608 -16.76 14.02 -30.47
C MET A 608 -16.33 14.06 -29.00
N HIS A 609 -17.24 13.73 -28.07
CA HIS A 609 -16.97 13.71 -26.62
C HIS A 609 -16.32 15.00 -26.07
N GLY A 610 -16.71 16.16 -26.61
CA GLY A 610 -16.14 17.45 -26.21
C GLY A 610 -14.72 17.74 -26.71
N LEU A 611 -14.18 16.91 -27.61
CA LEU A 611 -12.87 17.09 -28.26
C LEU A 611 -13.04 17.42 -29.75
N GLU A 612 -12.06 18.10 -30.34
CA GLU A 612 -12.12 18.60 -31.72
C GLU A 612 -11.94 17.51 -32.79
N TYR A 613 -11.28 16.41 -32.44
CA TYR A 613 -10.95 15.32 -33.36
C TYR A 613 -11.55 14.01 -32.86
N SER A 614 -11.61 13.02 -33.75
CA SER A 614 -11.99 11.65 -33.39
C SER A 614 -11.22 10.62 -34.20
N ILE A 615 -11.20 9.39 -33.69
CA ILE A 615 -10.76 8.21 -34.44
C ILE A 615 -11.88 7.16 -34.42
N THR A 616 -11.85 6.26 -35.40
CA THR A 616 -12.69 5.05 -35.44
C THR A 616 -11.79 3.84 -35.43
N MET A 617 -12.02 2.89 -34.53
CA MET A 617 -11.23 1.68 -34.41
C MET A 617 -12.08 0.44 -34.17
N LYS A 618 -11.51 -0.74 -34.43
CA LYS A 618 -12.05 -2.00 -33.96
C LYS A 618 -11.69 -2.17 -32.47
N ILE A 619 -12.65 -2.59 -31.65
CA ILE A 619 -12.43 -2.96 -30.25
C ILE A 619 -12.87 -4.42 -30.05
N PRO A 620 -11.92 -5.34 -29.76
CA PRO A 620 -12.27 -6.75 -29.51
C PRO A 620 -13.17 -6.93 -28.29
N ALA A 621 -13.88 -8.05 -28.25
CA ALA A 621 -14.67 -8.49 -27.09
C ALA A 621 -13.81 -8.69 -25.85
N MET A 622 -14.25 -8.18 -24.70
CA MET A 622 -13.54 -8.28 -23.41
C MET A 622 -12.04 -7.98 -23.58
N SER A 623 -11.74 -6.75 -23.98
CA SER A 623 -10.37 -6.32 -24.24
C SER A 623 -10.09 -4.91 -23.73
N ALA A 624 -8.81 -4.62 -23.52
CA ALA A 624 -8.30 -3.27 -23.33
C ALA A 624 -7.19 -2.97 -24.33
N VAL A 625 -7.24 -1.77 -24.91
CA VAL A 625 -6.26 -1.27 -25.89
C VAL A 625 -5.68 0.05 -25.40
N PHE A 626 -4.36 0.18 -25.49
CA PHE A 626 -3.63 1.40 -25.18
C PHE A 626 -3.12 2.05 -26.46
N LEU A 627 -3.48 3.31 -26.66
CA LEU A 627 -3.04 4.13 -27.79
C LEU A 627 -2.09 5.22 -27.33
N LYS A 628 -1.11 5.53 -28.16
CA LYS A 628 -0.19 6.66 -27.98
C LYS A 628 -0.30 7.62 -29.17
N PRO A 629 -0.52 8.93 -28.94
CA PRO A 629 -0.47 9.90 -30.02
C PRO A 629 0.97 10.05 -30.53
N VAL A 630 1.14 9.89 -31.83
CA VAL A 630 2.39 10.07 -32.57
C VAL A 630 2.13 11.00 -33.76
N ASN A 631 3.19 11.60 -34.31
CA ASN A 631 3.09 12.52 -35.46
C ASN A 631 2.02 13.62 -35.25
N LYS A 632 2.06 14.34 -34.12
CA LYS A 632 1.13 15.46 -33.84
C LYS A 632 1.28 16.52 -34.94
N ARG A 633 0.17 16.93 -35.56
CA ARG A 633 0.11 17.88 -36.68
C ARG A 633 -0.58 19.17 -36.26
N SER A 634 -0.27 20.27 -36.94
CA SER A 634 -1.03 21.52 -36.81
C SER A 634 -2.44 21.35 -37.42
N PRO A 635 -3.49 21.93 -36.81
CA PRO A 635 -4.85 21.88 -37.33
C PRO A 635 -4.91 22.36 -38.79
N GLU A 636 -5.78 21.75 -39.60
CA GLU A 636 -5.98 22.19 -40.98
C GLU A 636 -6.58 23.61 -41.07
N SER A 637 -7.22 24.08 -39.99
CA SER A 637 -7.70 25.46 -39.81
C SER A 637 -6.60 26.50 -39.65
N ASP A 638 -5.38 26.10 -39.29
CA ASP A 638 -4.21 26.98 -39.13
C ASP A 638 -3.30 27.02 -40.37
N LYS A 639 -3.61 26.22 -41.40
CA LYS A 639 -2.95 26.37 -42.71
C LYS A 639 -3.49 27.66 -43.35
N PRO A 640 -2.65 28.61 -43.80
CA PRO A 640 -3.13 29.76 -44.54
C PRO A 640 -3.93 29.25 -45.74
N LYS A 641 -5.19 29.70 -45.86
CA LYS A 641 -6.01 29.40 -47.04
C LYS A 641 -5.18 29.74 -48.28
N PRO A 642 -5.10 28.86 -49.30
CA PRO A 642 -4.49 29.23 -50.56
C PRO A 642 -5.21 30.48 -51.05
N GLU A 643 -4.47 31.55 -51.34
CA GLU A 643 -5.01 32.69 -52.07
C GLU A 643 -5.70 32.13 -53.31
N THR A 644 -7.00 32.38 -53.38
CA THR A 644 -7.80 32.03 -54.55
C THR A 644 -7.25 32.88 -55.68
N ALA A 645 -6.46 32.28 -56.56
CA ALA A 645 -6.07 32.90 -57.81
C ALA A 645 -7.36 33.21 -58.59
N GLU A 646 -7.75 34.48 -58.61
CA GLU A 646 -8.81 34.97 -59.49
C GLU A 646 -8.43 34.63 -60.93
N LYS A 647 -9.21 33.74 -61.56
CA LYS A 647 -9.19 33.58 -63.01
C LYS A 647 -9.90 34.77 -63.66
N PRO A 648 -9.43 35.25 -64.83
CA PRO A 648 -9.82 36.54 -65.37
C PRO A 648 -11.22 36.48 -66.00
N ALA A 649 -12.00 37.53 -65.77
CA ALA A 649 -13.30 37.73 -66.41
C ALA A 649 -13.14 37.99 -67.92
N LYS A 650 -14.00 37.33 -68.71
CA LYS A 650 -14.13 37.52 -70.17
C LYS A 650 -14.86 38.83 -70.51
N ASN A 651 -14.33 39.47 -71.54
CA ASN A 651 -14.75 40.71 -72.20
C ASN A 651 -16.27 40.84 -72.45
N ALA A 652 -16.76 42.07 -72.25
CA ALA A 652 -17.92 42.63 -72.95
C ALA A 652 -17.50 43.98 -73.56
N GLU A 653 -18.09 44.28 -74.71
CA GLU A 653 -17.64 45.17 -75.79
C GLU A 653 -17.58 46.67 -75.47
N GLU A 654 -16.73 47.35 -76.24
CA GLU A 654 -16.47 48.79 -76.28
C GLU A 654 -17.65 49.63 -76.81
N LYS A 655 -17.78 50.87 -76.30
CA LYS A 655 -17.88 52.12 -77.10
C LYS A 655 -17.62 53.36 -76.21
N PRO A 656 -17.08 54.49 -76.73
CA PRO A 656 -16.07 55.25 -76.00
C PRO A 656 -16.36 56.75 -75.78
N VAL A 657 -15.39 57.39 -75.09
CA VAL A 657 -14.95 58.80 -75.09
C VAL A 657 -15.60 59.79 -74.09
N LYS A 658 -14.83 60.27 -73.08
CA LYS A 658 -14.15 61.60 -73.06
C LYS A 658 -13.39 61.93 -71.75
N LYS A 659 -12.19 62.47 -71.99
CA LYS A 659 -11.13 63.14 -71.18
C LYS A 659 -11.53 63.90 -69.90
N ALA A 660 -10.63 63.84 -68.90
CA ALA A 660 -9.88 64.97 -68.26
C ALA A 660 -9.28 64.49 -66.91
N GLU A 661 -7.96 64.34 -66.76
CA GLU A 661 -6.96 65.30 -66.28
C GLU A 661 -6.78 65.39 -64.74
N THR A 662 -5.55 65.07 -64.29
CA THR A 662 -4.77 65.60 -63.13
C THR A 662 -5.34 65.51 -61.70
N GLN A 663 -4.60 64.91 -60.75
CA GLN A 663 -3.47 65.51 -60.00
C GLN A 663 -3.08 64.66 -58.78
N THR A 664 -1.78 64.61 -58.53
CA THR A 664 -1.08 64.01 -57.39
C THR A 664 -1.17 64.87 -56.13
N ARG A 665 -1.15 64.25 -54.92
CA ARG A 665 -0.33 64.74 -53.79
C ARG A 665 -0.16 63.71 -52.67
N LYS A 666 1.11 63.54 -52.28
CA LYS A 666 1.66 62.84 -51.11
C LYS A 666 1.58 63.73 -49.86
N THR A 667 1.61 63.12 -48.67
CA THR A 667 2.46 63.43 -47.48
C THR A 667 2.09 62.45 -46.34
N ALA A 668 2.99 61.61 -45.79
CA ALA A 668 4.07 61.89 -44.80
C ALA A 668 3.51 62.27 -43.41
N GLU A 669 4.00 61.86 -42.23
CA GLU A 669 4.95 60.87 -41.68
C GLU A 669 5.04 61.16 -40.14
N LYS A 670 5.69 60.28 -39.35
CA LYS A 670 6.25 60.43 -37.97
C LYS A 670 5.39 60.03 -36.75
N THR A 671 5.74 59.00 -35.93
CA THR A 671 6.86 58.77 -34.93
C THR A 671 6.76 59.67 -33.67
N VAL A 672 6.99 59.29 -32.39
CA VAL A 672 7.78 58.22 -31.73
C VAL A 672 7.44 58.13 -30.20
N ALA A 673 7.45 56.90 -29.66
CA ALA A 673 7.98 56.31 -28.40
C ALA A 673 7.84 56.87 -26.93
N LYS A 674 7.48 55.91 -26.03
CA LYS A 674 8.17 55.39 -24.79
C LYS A 674 7.98 56.06 -23.38
N PRO A 675 8.37 55.40 -22.24
CA PRO A 675 7.44 54.87 -21.20
C PRO A 675 7.74 55.35 -19.74
N GLY A 676 7.04 54.83 -18.73
CA GLY A 676 7.40 55.04 -17.31
C GLY A 676 6.63 54.20 -16.28
N ALA A 677 7.35 53.69 -15.28
CA ALA A 677 6.90 52.86 -14.15
C ALA A 677 6.58 53.69 -12.88
N SER A 678 5.80 53.15 -11.92
CA SER A 678 5.94 53.43 -10.48
C SER A 678 5.06 52.52 -9.60
N ALA A 679 5.61 52.12 -8.45
CA ALA A 679 5.01 51.34 -7.37
C ALA A 679 4.14 52.18 -6.40
N LYS A 680 3.24 51.53 -5.62
CA LYS A 680 2.99 51.76 -4.17
C LYS A 680 1.95 50.77 -3.57
N LYS A 681 2.27 50.25 -2.38
CA LYS A 681 1.49 49.45 -1.41
C LYS A 681 0.66 50.39 -0.48
N PRO A 682 -0.07 49.91 0.56
CA PRO A 682 -1.37 49.21 0.60
C PRO A 682 -2.43 49.99 1.45
N ALA A 683 -3.68 49.53 1.55
CA ALA A 683 -4.63 50.06 2.53
C ALA A 683 -5.55 48.96 3.11
N ALA A 684 -5.64 48.93 4.44
CA ALA A 684 -6.55 48.12 5.24
C ALA A 684 -7.78 48.95 5.67
N LYS A 685 -8.97 48.32 5.71
CA LYS A 685 -10.17 48.70 6.50
C LYS A 685 -10.92 47.40 6.83
N LYS A 686 -10.87 46.91 8.07
CA LYS A 686 -11.84 47.11 9.17
C LYS A 686 -13.33 46.85 8.81
N THR A 687 -13.79 45.68 9.30
CA THR A 687 -15.02 45.42 10.07
C THR A 687 -16.37 45.95 9.57
N ASN A 688 -17.32 45.03 9.35
CA ASN A 688 -18.65 45.19 9.92
C ASN A 688 -19.32 43.84 10.23
N THR A 689 -19.75 43.73 11.49
CA THR A 689 -20.60 42.73 12.12
C THR A 689 -22.06 42.91 11.70
N ALA A 690 -22.82 41.82 11.52
CA ALA A 690 -24.19 41.67 12.04
C ALA A 690 -24.84 40.32 11.66
N ASN A 691 -25.04 39.49 12.69
CA ASN A 691 -26.25 38.71 13.01
C ASN A 691 -27.20 38.23 11.89
N ARG A 692 -27.38 36.91 11.81
CA ARG A 692 -28.72 36.30 11.78
C ARG A 692 -28.74 34.92 12.43
N LYS A 693 -29.55 34.80 13.48
CA LYS A 693 -29.89 33.58 14.24
C LYS A 693 -31.39 33.28 14.00
N LYS A 694 -31.76 32.00 14.08
CA LYS A 694 -33.12 31.38 14.15
C LYS A 694 -33.84 31.19 12.79
N LYS A 695 -34.50 30.07 12.45
CA LYS A 695 -35.23 28.96 13.13
C LYS A 695 -35.30 27.78 12.11
N ARG A 696 -35.00 26.50 12.42
CA ARG A 696 -35.82 25.41 13.02
C ARG A 696 -37.20 25.11 12.41
N ASN A 697 -37.38 23.82 12.07
CA ASN A 697 -38.57 22.97 11.77
C ASN A 697 -38.61 22.56 10.28
N ARG A 698 -38.69 21.28 9.90
CA ARG A 698 -39.36 20.09 10.48
C ARG A 698 -38.53 18.82 10.26
#